data_AF-A0A3B4V211-F1
#
_entry.id   AF-A0A3B4V211-F1
#
_cell.length_a   1.000
_cell.length_b   1.000
_cell.length_c   1.000
_cell.angle_alpha   90.00
_cell.angle_beta   90.00
_cell.angle_gamma   90.00
#
_symmetry.space_group_name_H-M   'P 1'
#
loop_
_entity.id
_entity.type
_entity.pdbx_description
1 polymer ?
#
loop_
_entity_poly.entity_id
_entity_poly.type
_entity_poly.pdbx_seq_one_letter_code
_entity_poly.pdbx_strand_id
1 'polypeptide(L)'
;MYQLDIILKKGNNLAIRDRTGTSDPYVKFKIAGKEVFRSKTIHKNLNPVWDERVSLHVETLRDPLYVKVFDYDFGLQDDFMGSAYLYLESLEHQRTLDVTLELKDPQYPEHNLGSLELAVTLSPKEGDVRDATMLLRRNWKRSSKYQSMRLSDVHRKAQLWRGIVSISLIEGRGLQPMDANGLSDPYVKFRMGHQKYKSKTIPKTLNPQWREQFDFHLYDEQGGYVDITVWDKDAGKKDDFMGRCTIDLSLLSKEHTHKLDLPLEEGEGVLVLLVTLTASAAVSISDLSINMLDDPHERHQIMQRYSLWRSFHNLKDVGVVQVKVIRAEGLMAADVTGKSDPFCVVELSNDRLQTHTVYKNLNPEWNKVFTFNVKDIHSVLEVTVYDEDRDRSADFLGKVAIPLLNIQNGERKAYALKSKELTGPTKGVIFLEIDVIFNAVKAGLRTLIPIEQKYIEEEPRVSKQLLLRNFNRVRRCIMFLINTGCYINSCFEWDSPQRSICAFVLFVIVVWNFELYMIPLALLLPLAWNYILIVSGKDTRQDVQAMEDLLEDEDEDFDKDDKDSERKGFMNKLYAIQDVCISVQNALDEVASYGERIKNTFNWTVPFLSWLAIVALGVATTIIYFIPLRYIVLIWGVNKFTKKLRDPYTIDNNELLDFLSRVPSDVQVVQYRELKLDPNPSPNKRKKNNPG
;
A
#
# COMPACT_ATOMS: atom_id res chain seq x y z
N MET A 1 -26.22 -19.73 28.28
CA MET A 1 -25.97 -19.23 26.91
C MET A 1 -26.48 -20.29 25.97
N TYR A 2 -27.28 -19.91 24.98
CA TYR A 2 -27.90 -20.84 24.03
C TYR A 2 -27.33 -20.57 22.63
N GLN A 3 -27.22 -21.62 21.83
CA GLN A 3 -26.93 -21.52 20.41
C GLN A 3 -28.23 -21.79 19.63
N LEU A 4 -28.61 -20.83 18.80
CA LEU A 4 -29.81 -20.86 17.97
C LEU A 4 -29.38 -21.05 16.52
N ASP A 5 -29.58 -22.25 15.98
CA ASP A 5 -29.30 -22.55 14.58
C ASP A 5 -30.60 -22.40 13.76
N ILE A 6 -30.59 -21.53 12.77
CA ILE A 6 -31.73 -21.23 11.90
C ILE A 6 -31.36 -21.61 10.47
N ILE A 7 -32.25 -22.33 9.81
CA ILE A 7 -32.22 -22.61 8.38
C ILE A 7 -33.37 -21.84 7.75
N LEU A 8 -33.05 -20.80 6.98
CA LEU A 8 -34.00 -20.07 6.16
C LEU A 8 -34.28 -20.87 4.89
N LYS A 9 -35.42 -21.56 4.83
CA LYS A 9 -35.77 -22.44 3.70
C LYS A 9 -36.27 -21.62 2.53
N LYS A 10 -37.49 -21.10 2.63
CA LYS A 10 -38.17 -20.40 1.53
C LYS A 10 -39.22 -19.40 1.99
N GLY A 11 -39.59 -18.51 1.08
CA GLY A 11 -40.75 -17.62 1.19
C GLY A 11 -41.85 -18.10 0.27
N ASN A 12 -43.11 -17.97 0.70
CA ASN A 12 -44.28 -18.32 -0.10
C ASN A 12 -45.18 -17.08 -0.27
N ASN A 13 -45.51 -16.77 -1.52
CA ASN A 13 -46.43 -15.73 -1.94
C ASN A 13 -46.14 -14.36 -1.31
N LEU A 14 -44.88 -13.91 -1.42
CA LEU A 14 -44.45 -12.61 -0.89
C LEU A 14 -45.11 -11.45 -1.64
N ALA A 15 -45.29 -10.33 -0.95
CA ALA A 15 -45.95 -9.14 -1.51
C ALA A 15 -45.19 -8.54 -2.71
N ILE A 16 -45.92 -8.12 -3.75
CA ILE A 16 -45.34 -7.44 -4.91
C ILE A 16 -45.13 -5.96 -4.57
N ARG A 17 -43.90 -5.44 -4.75
CA ARG A 17 -43.60 -4.01 -4.59
C ARG A 17 -43.11 -3.35 -5.88
N ASP A 18 -42.48 -4.09 -6.79
CA ASP A 18 -42.06 -3.52 -8.08
C ASP A 18 -43.22 -3.31 -9.05
N ARG A 19 -43.05 -2.31 -9.92
CA ARG A 19 -43.96 -2.02 -11.05
C ARG A 19 -44.01 -3.13 -12.10
N THR A 20 -43.06 -4.06 -12.06
CA THR A 20 -42.90 -5.17 -13.02
C THR A 20 -43.74 -6.40 -12.64
N GLY A 21 -44.42 -6.38 -11.49
CA GLY A 21 -45.26 -7.50 -11.02
C GLY A 21 -44.50 -8.61 -10.30
N THR A 22 -43.20 -8.44 -10.07
CA THR A 22 -42.34 -9.33 -9.25
C THR A 22 -41.66 -8.52 -8.15
N SER A 23 -40.88 -9.16 -7.29
CA SER A 23 -40.03 -8.51 -6.28
C SER A 23 -38.71 -9.26 -6.14
N ASP A 24 -37.70 -8.60 -5.58
CA ASP A 24 -36.36 -9.08 -5.27
C ASP A 24 -36.19 -9.30 -3.74
N PRO A 25 -36.87 -10.29 -3.13
CA PRO A 25 -36.92 -10.42 -1.69
C PRO A 25 -35.59 -10.84 -1.03
N TYR A 26 -35.33 -10.25 0.14
CA TYR A 26 -34.33 -10.71 1.10
C TYR A 26 -34.82 -10.56 2.55
N VAL A 27 -34.23 -11.33 3.47
CA VAL A 27 -34.67 -11.45 4.87
C VAL A 27 -33.61 -10.90 5.82
N LYS A 28 -34.05 -10.20 6.87
CA LYS A 28 -33.24 -9.70 7.98
C LYS A 28 -33.74 -10.27 9.29
N PHE A 29 -32.84 -10.81 10.10
CA PHE A 29 -33.14 -11.24 11.47
C PHE A 29 -32.63 -10.22 12.48
N LYS A 30 -33.44 -9.92 13.49
CA LYS A 30 -33.09 -9.02 14.59
C LYS A 30 -33.41 -9.68 15.95
N ILE A 31 -32.52 -9.55 16.92
CA ILE A 31 -32.73 -9.98 18.31
C ILE A 31 -32.43 -8.77 19.21
N ALA A 32 -33.27 -8.51 20.22
CA ALA A 32 -33.15 -7.37 21.12
C ALA A 32 -32.97 -6.01 20.39
N GLY A 33 -33.66 -5.84 19.25
CA GLY A 33 -33.57 -4.64 18.41
C GLY A 33 -32.32 -4.53 17.53
N LYS A 34 -31.37 -5.46 17.65
CA LYS A 34 -30.11 -5.49 16.88
C LYS A 34 -30.22 -6.46 15.70
N GLU A 35 -29.75 -6.05 14.52
CA GLU A 35 -29.64 -6.92 13.35
C GLU A 35 -28.51 -7.95 13.53
N VAL A 36 -28.84 -9.22 13.33
CA VAL A 36 -27.94 -10.36 13.56
C VAL A 36 -27.66 -11.17 12.29
N PHE A 37 -28.49 -11.04 11.26
CA PHE A 37 -28.32 -11.75 10.00
C PHE A 37 -29.08 -11.05 8.87
N ARG A 38 -28.54 -11.13 7.65
CA ARG A 38 -29.16 -10.70 6.40
C ARG A 38 -28.93 -11.79 5.34
N SER A 39 -29.98 -12.22 4.67
CA SER A 39 -29.90 -13.24 3.61
C SER A 39 -29.43 -12.67 2.28
N LYS A 40 -29.09 -13.56 1.33
CA LYS A 40 -29.00 -13.19 -0.09
C LYS A 40 -30.33 -12.65 -0.62
N THR A 41 -30.23 -11.78 -1.61
CA THR A 41 -31.35 -11.30 -2.41
C THR A 41 -31.62 -12.28 -3.54
N ILE A 42 -32.87 -12.66 -3.72
CA ILE A 42 -33.30 -13.50 -4.85
C ILE A 42 -34.12 -12.62 -5.78
N HIS A 43 -33.69 -12.46 -7.03
CA HIS A 43 -34.31 -11.53 -7.95
C HIS A 43 -35.57 -12.10 -8.62
N LYS A 44 -36.59 -11.24 -8.78
CA LYS A 44 -37.84 -11.43 -9.54
C LYS A 44 -38.59 -12.71 -9.16
N ASN A 45 -38.66 -13.01 -7.86
CA ASN A 45 -39.28 -14.23 -7.39
C ASN A 45 -40.06 -14.01 -6.09
N LEU A 46 -41.38 -14.19 -6.16
CA LEU A 46 -42.29 -14.09 -5.00
C LEU A 46 -42.33 -15.36 -4.14
N ASN A 47 -41.71 -16.44 -4.61
CA ASN A 47 -41.53 -17.71 -3.88
C ASN A 47 -40.03 -18.09 -3.79
N PRO A 48 -39.20 -17.23 -3.18
CA PRO A 48 -37.76 -17.42 -3.12
C PRO A 48 -37.38 -18.63 -2.26
N VAL A 49 -36.37 -19.41 -2.68
CA VAL A 49 -35.76 -20.48 -1.89
C VAL A 49 -34.32 -20.07 -1.58
N TRP A 50 -34.02 -19.80 -0.31
CA TRP A 50 -32.69 -19.34 0.13
C TRP A 50 -31.79 -20.48 0.57
N ASP A 51 -32.34 -21.46 1.31
CA ASP A 51 -31.61 -22.55 1.97
C ASP A 51 -30.35 -22.11 2.73
N GLU A 52 -30.43 -20.95 3.39
CA GLU A 52 -29.30 -20.37 4.13
C GLU A 52 -29.30 -20.79 5.60
N ARG A 53 -28.12 -21.13 6.12
CA ARG A 53 -27.92 -21.57 7.51
C ARG A 53 -27.20 -20.50 8.30
N VAL A 54 -27.70 -20.17 9.48
CA VAL A 54 -27.08 -19.22 10.42
C VAL A 54 -27.11 -19.75 11.84
N SER A 55 -25.98 -19.62 12.53
CA SER A 55 -25.83 -19.97 13.95
C SER A 55 -25.68 -18.70 14.78
N LEU A 56 -26.66 -18.44 15.65
CA LEU A 56 -26.74 -17.24 16.48
C LEU A 56 -26.49 -17.58 17.95
N HIS A 57 -25.69 -16.76 18.63
CA HIS A 57 -25.47 -16.90 20.06
C HIS A 57 -26.46 -16.04 20.83
N VAL A 58 -27.30 -16.66 21.66
CA VAL A 58 -28.36 -16.00 22.42
C VAL A 58 -28.07 -16.10 23.92
N GLU A 59 -27.92 -14.95 24.56
CA GLU A 59 -27.65 -14.88 26.01
C GLU A 59 -28.91 -15.15 26.83
N THR A 60 -30.06 -14.61 26.41
CA THR A 60 -31.36 -14.71 27.11
C THR A 60 -32.47 -15.09 26.12
N LEU A 61 -33.34 -16.04 26.49
CA LEU A 61 -34.45 -16.50 25.64
C LEU A 61 -35.67 -15.55 25.62
N ARG A 62 -35.65 -14.50 26.43
CA ARG A 62 -36.77 -13.54 26.60
C ARG A 62 -36.97 -12.62 25.39
N ASP A 63 -35.92 -12.38 24.62
CA ASP A 63 -36.00 -11.51 23.45
C ASP A 63 -36.44 -12.32 22.23
N PRO A 64 -37.58 -11.99 21.58
CA PRO A 64 -38.01 -12.69 20.39
C PRO A 64 -37.09 -12.39 19.20
N LEU A 65 -36.95 -13.37 18.32
CA LEU A 65 -36.34 -13.20 17.00
C LEU A 65 -37.34 -12.46 16.10
N TYR A 66 -36.99 -11.23 15.75
CA TYR A 66 -37.78 -10.39 14.86
C TYR A 66 -37.28 -10.52 13.42
N VAL A 67 -38.12 -11.05 12.56
CA VAL A 67 -37.84 -11.32 11.15
C VAL A 67 -38.48 -10.24 10.29
N LYS A 68 -37.72 -9.65 9.37
CA LYS A 68 -38.20 -8.65 8.41
C LYS A 68 -37.84 -9.06 6.99
N VAL A 69 -38.77 -8.88 6.07
CA VAL A 69 -38.57 -9.14 4.63
C VAL A 69 -38.65 -7.81 3.89
N PHE A 70 -37.74 -7.62 2.94
CA PHE A 70 -37.60 -6.40 2.16
C PHE A 70 -37.44 -6.74 0.69
N ASP A 71 -37.91 -5.83 -0.15
CA ASP A 71 -37.67 -5.83 -1.58
C ASP A 71 -36.38 -5.04 -1.84
N TYR A 72 -35.50 -5.59 -2.67
CA TYR A 72 -34.21 -4.97 -2.93
C TYR A 72 -34.27 -4.04 -4.15
N ASP A 73 -34.31 -2.73 -3.87
CA ASP A 73 -34.23 -1.70 -4.89
C ASP A 73 -32.81 -1.12 -5.01
N PHE A 74 -32.11 -1.39 -6.11
CA PHE A 74 -30.76 -0.87 -6.29
C PHE A 74 -30.76 0.66 -6.50
N GLY A 75 -30.30 1.41 -5.49
CA GLY A 75 -30.11 2.87 -5.58
C GLY A 75 -31.28 3.70 -5.05
N LEU A 76 -32.31 3.05 -4.50
CA LEU A 76 -33.39 3.65 -3.72
C LEU A 76 -33.43 3.00 -2.32
N GLN A 77 -34.39 3.39 -1.49
CA GLN A 77 -34.60 2.76 -0.19
C GLN A 77 -35.44 1.49 -0.38
N ASP A 78 -34.90 0.34 0.02
CA ASP A 78 -35.55 -0.98 -0.03
C ASP A 78 -36.98 -0.96 0.55
N ASP A 79 -37.95 -1.42 -0.24
CA ASP A 79 -39.36 -1.45 0.14
C ASP A 79 -39.66 -2.55 1.17
N PHE A 80 -40.50 -2.23 2.17
CA PHE A 80 -40.84 -3.17 3.22
C PHE A 80 -41.91 -4.18 2.75
N MET A 81 -41.59 -5.48 2.83
CA MET A 81 -42.49 -6.55 2.38
C MET A 81 -43.26 -7.21 3.52
N GLY A 82 -42.75 -7.16 4.76
CA GLY A 82 -43.47 -7.69 5.91
C GLY A 82 -42.56 -8.07 7.08
N SER A 83 -43.15 -8.35 8.24
CA SER A 83 -42.39 -8.77 9.42
C SER A 83 -43.13 -9.79 10.28
N ALA A 84 -42.37 -10.60 11.02
CA ALA A 84 -42.90 -11.61 11.93
C ALA A 84 -42.03 -11.72 13.19
N TYR A 85 -42.64 -12.14 14.29
CA TYR A 85 -41.93 -12.43 15.54
C TYR A 85 -41.92 -13.94 15.80
N LEU A 86 -40.75 -14.47 16.14
CA LEU A 86 -40.57 -15.82 16.65
C LEU A 86 -40.12 -15.73 18.11
N TYR A 87 -40.97 -16.19 19.03
CA TYR A 87 -40.65 -16.23 20.45
C TYR A 87 -39.75 -17.43 20.75
N LEU A 88 -38.53 -17.19 21.23
CA LEU A 88 -37.56 -18.26 21.47
C LEU A 88 -37.94 -19.15 22.67
N GLU A 89 -38.78 -18.65 23.58
CA GLU A 89 -39.32 -19.42 24.70
C GLU A 89 -40.24 -20.56 24.27
N SER A 90 -40.86 -20.49 23.08
CA SER A 90 -41.75 -21.52 22.57
C SER A 90 -41.02 -22.65 21.84
N LEU A 91 -39.69 -22.62 21.75
CA LEU A 91 -38.89 -23.65 21.06
C LEU A 91 -38.46 -24.76 22.02
N GLU A 92 -38.64 -26.02 21.61
CA GLU A 92 -38.12 -27.18 22.32
C GLU A 92 -36.59 -27.25 22.20
N HIS A 93 -35.90 -27.54 23.30
CA HIS A 93 -34.44 -27.65 23.31
C HIS A 93 -33.98 -28.91 22.56
N GLN A 94 -32.86 -28.80 21.83
CA GLN A 94 -32.17 -29.86 21.08
C GLN A 94 -33.01 -30.54 19.98
N ARG A 95 -34.11 -29.93 19.55
CA ARG A 95 -34.95 -30.43 18.45
C ARG A 95 -35.04 -29.37 17.35
N THR A 96 -34.93 -29.81 16.09
CA THR A 96 -35.21 -28.96 14.93
C THR A 96 -36.72 -28.87 14.74
N LEU A 97 -37.26 -27.65 14.82
CA LEU A 97 -38.67 -27.34 14.60
C LEU A 97 -38.81 -26.58 13.28
N ASP A 98 -39.69 -27.08 12.41
CA ASP A 98 -40.10 -26.35 11.22
C ASP A 98 -41.20 -25.34 11.61
N VAL A 99 -40.91 -24.06 11.38
CA VAL A 99 -41.75 -22.93 11.76
C VAL A 99 -42.16 -22.16 10.51
N THR A 100 -43.46 -22.02 10.32
CA THR A 100 -44.03 -21.13 9.30
C THR A 100 -44.45 -19.83 9.95
N LEU A 101 -43.85 -18.71 9.53
CA LEU A 101 -44.13 -17.37 10.01
C LEU A 101 -45.00 -16.62 8.99
N GLU A 102 -46.18 -16.18 9.41
CA GLU A 102 -47.01 -15.27 8.60
C GLU A 102 -46.49 -13.84 8.70
N LEU A 103 -46.26 -13.20 7.56
CA LEU A 103 -45.74 -11.84 7.51
C LEU A 103 -46.86 -10.83 7.69
N LYS A 104 -46.65 -9.87 8.59
CA LYS A 104 -47.58 -8.78 8.89
C LYS A 104 -46.91 -7.43 8.75
N ASP A 105 -47.67 -6.44 8.31
CA ASP A 105 -47.27 -5.04 8.33
C ASP A 105 -47.84 -4.38 9.60
N PRO A 106 -46.99 -3.81 10.48
CA PRO A 106 -47.44 -3.03 11.62
C PRO A 106 -48.37 -1.86 11.27
N GLN A 107 -48.30 -1.34 10.05
CA GLN A 107 -49.12 -0.21 9.58
C GLN A 107 -50.45 -0.65 8.96
N TYR A 108 -50.50 -1.85 8.37
CA TYR A 108 -51.68 -2.39 7.67
C TYR A 108 -51.87 -3.89 7.97
N PRO A 109 -52.45 -4.24 9.13
CA PRO A 109 -52.51 -5.63 9.61
C PRO A 109 -53.47 -6.55 8.81
N GLU A 110 -54.33 -6.00 7.95
CA GLU A 110 -55.30 -6.78 7.17
C GLU A 110 -54.77 -7.24 5.80
N HIS A 111 -53.58 -6.78 5.37
CA HIS A 111 -52.97 -7.22 4.13
C HIS A 111 -52.23 -8.54 4.30
N ASN A 112 -52.51 -9.52 3.44
CA ASN A 112 -51.75 -10.76 3.38
C ASN A 112 -50.44 -10.52 2.62
N LEU A 113 -49.31 -10.61 3.32
CA LEU A 113 -47.97 -10.29 2.80
C LEU A 113 -47.10 -11.52 2.55
N GLY A 114 -47.72 -12.71 2.59
CA GLY A 114 -47.05 -13.99 2.41
C GLY A 114 -46.56 -14.64 3.71
N SER A 115 -45.82 -15.73 3.57
CA SER A 115 -45.29 -16.51 4.69
C SER A 115 -43.85 -16.91 4.47
N LEU A 116 -43.13 -17.15 5.56
CA LEU A 116 -41.74 -17.59 5.57
C LEU A 116 -41.61 -18.95 6.26
N GLU A 117 -40.91 -19.89 5.65
CA GLU A 117 -40.60 -21.19 6.24
C GLU A 117 -39.16 -21.21 6.75
N LEU A 118 -39.02 -21.52 8.05
CA LEU A 118 -37.75 -21.63 8.77
C LEU A 118 -37.65 -23.00 9.41
N ALA A 119 -36.45 -23.56 9.56
CA ALA A 119 -36.18 -24.64 10.49
C ALA A 119 -35.26 -24.13 11.60
N VAL A 120 -35.68 -24.25 12.85
CA VAL A 120 -34.99 -23.64 13.99
C VAL A 120 -34.62 -24.71 15.01
N THR A 121 -33.36 -24.71 15.46
CA THR A 121 -32.84 -25.63 16.47
C THR A 121 -32.22 -24.82 17.60
N LEU A 122 -32.70 -25.01 18.83
CA LEU A 122 -32.16 -24.35 20.02
C LEU A 122 -31.34 -25.33 20.84
N SER A 123 -30.02 -25.14 20.95
CA SER A 123 -29.14 -26.01 21.75
C SER A 123 -28.60 -25.26 22.99
N PRO A 124 -28.64 -25.87 24.19
CA PRO A 124 -27.96 -25.31 25.36
C PRO A 124 -26.44 -25.47 25.19
N LYS A 125 -25.68 -24.40 25.35
CA LYS A 125 -24.22 -24.45 25.28
C LYS A 125 -23.69 -25.03 26.60
N GLU A 126 -23.32 -26.31 26.61
CA GLU A 126 -22.56 -26.91 27.71
C GLU A 126 -21.19 -26.24 27.82
N GLY A 127 -20.89 -25.71 29.00
CA GLY A 127 -19.65 -24.97 29.26
C GLY A 127 -18.51 -25.93 29.54
N ASP A 128 -17.45 -25.84 28.73
CA ASP A 128 -16.12 -26.29 29.13
C ASP A 128 -15.50 -25.22 30.06
N VAL A 129 -15.81 -25.32 31.35
CA VAL A 129 -15.51 -24.31 32.39
C VAL A 129 -14.11 -24.49 32.99
N ARG A 130 -13.11 -24.94 32.21
CA ARG A 130 -11.73 -25.12 32.74
C ARG A 130 -10.65 -24.20 32.16
N ASP A 131 -10.82 -23.62 30.98
CA ASP A 131 -9.75 -22.80 30.37
C ASP A 131 -9.97 -21.27 30.45
N ALA A 132 -11.20 -20.81 30.71
CA ALA A 132 -11.50 -19.36 30.78
C ALA A 132 -11.17 -18.71 32.15
N THR A 133 -11.09 -19.50 33.22
CA THR A 133 -10.91 -18.98 34.61
C THR A 133 -9.45 -18.72 34.99
N MET A 134 -8.45 -19.21 34.22
CA MET A 134 -7.05 -18.83 34.44
C MET A 134 -6.67 -17.48 33.81
N LEU A 135 -7.34 -17.05 32.74
CA LEU A 135 -6.95 -15.85 31.99
C LEU A 135 -7.61 -14.54 32.51
N LEU A 136 -8.66 -14.63 33.33
CA LEU A 136 -9.39 -13.45 33.80
C LEU A 136 -9.04 -12.99 35.23
N ARG A 137 -8.23 -13.74 35.99
CA ARG A 137 -7.90 -13.36 37.38
C ARG A 137 -6.75 -12.35 37.49
N ARG A 138 -6.03 -12.03 36.40
CA ARG A 138 -4.81 -11.20 36.50
C ARG A 138 -4.98 -9.72 36.14
N ASN A 139 -6.08 -9.30 35.52
CA ASN A 139 -6.23 -7.91 35.05
C ASN A 139 -7.28 -7.06 35.78
N TRP A 140 -7.92 -7.55 36.84
CA TRP A 140 -9.00 -6.80 37.50
C TRP A 140 -8.53 -5.94 38.67
N LYS A 141 -7.51 -5.10 38.45
CA LYS A 141 -7.24 -3.92 39.30
C LYS A 141 -6.59 -2.81 38.46
N ARG A 142 -7.40 -2.09 37.67
CA ARG A 142 -7.36 -0.62 37.59
C ARG A 142 -8.43 -0.06 36.66
N SER A 143 -9.16 0.90 37.22
CA SER A 143 -9.93 1.98 36.59
C SER A 143 -11.22 1.63 35.83
N SER A 144 -12.32 1.88 36.53
CA SER A 144 -13.68 2.02 36.05
C SER A 144 -13.88 3.27 35.20
N LYS A 145 -14.24 3.11 33.93
CA LYS A 145 -15.16 3.97 33.15
C LYS A 145 -15.33 3.38 31.75
N TYR A 146 -16.29 2.46 31.59
CA TYR A 146 -16.72 2.00 30.27
C TYR A 146 -18.05 2.68 29.92
N GLN A 147 -17.97 3.57 28.94
CA GLN A 147 -19.09 4.01 28.12
C GLN A 147 -19.46 2.84 27.19
N SER A 148 -20.76 2.61 26.99
CA SER A 148 -21.32 1.44 26.30
C SER A 148 -20.76 1.23 24.89
N MET A 149 -19.89 0.25 24.70
CA MET A 149 -19.51 -0.26 23.38
C MET A 149 -20.63 -1.15 22.83
N ARG A 150 -21.01 -0.93 21.57
CA ARG A 150 -22.06 -1.69 20.87
C ARG A 150 -21.54 -3.09 20.52
N LEU A 151 -22.32 -4.13 20.76
CA LEU A 151 -22.02 -5.52 20.38
C LEU A 151 -21.82 -5.72 18.85
N SER A 152 -22.12 -4.73 18.01
CA SER A 152 -21.78 -4.72 16.58
C SER A 152 -20.28 -4.57 16.34
N ASP A 153 -19.59 -3.84 17.23
CA ASP A 153 -18.17 -3.51 17.08
C ASP A 153 -17.28 -4.69 17.48
N VAL A 154 -17.80 -5.61 18.30
CA VAL A 154 -17.14 -6.87 18.68
C VAL A 154 -17.17 -7.90 17.54
N HIS A 155 -18.28 -7.98 16.78
CA HIS A 155 -18.37 -8.90 15.63
C HIS A 155 -17.62 -8.38 14.39
N ARG A 156 -17.41 -7.07 14.28
CA ARG A 156 -16.61 -6.46 13.21
C ARG A 156 -15.10 -6.68 13.40
N LYS A 157 -14.64 -7.00 14.61
CA LYS A 157 -13.21 -7.17 14.94
C LYS A 157 -12.62 -8.55 14.61
N ALA A 158 -13.43 -9.56 14.26
CA ALA A 158 -12.96 -10.94 14.12
C ALA A 158 -13.07 -11.55 12.70
N GLN A 159 -13.43 -10.77 11.67
CA GLN A 159 -13.35 -11.26 10.28
C GLN A 159 -11.98 -10.92 9.69
N LEU A 160 -11.05 -11.87 9.81
CA LEU A 160 -9.77 -11.85 9.11
C LEU A 160 -10.05 -11.93 7.60
N TRP A 161 -9.70 -10.90 6.86
CA TRP A 161 -9.70 -10.91 5.39
C TRP A 161 -8.48 -11.69 4.88
N ARG A 162 -8.66 -12.44 3.81
CA ARG A 162 -7.66 -13.37 3.25
C ARG A 162 -6.85 -12.80 2.08
N GLY A 163 -7.18 -11.60 1.60
CA GLY A 163 -6.47 -10.94 0.51
C GLY A 163 -7.03 -9.56 0.15
N ILE A 164 -6.34 -8.86 -0.74
CA ILE A 164 -6.77 -7.56 -1.29
C ILE A 164 -7.07 -7.74 -2.77
N VAL A 165 -8.14 -7.10 -3.22
CA VAL A 165 -8.44 -6.90 -4.64
C VAL A 165 -8.15 -5.43 -4.93
N SER A 166 -7.04 -5.18 -5.62
CA SER A 166 -6.69 -3.84 -6.08
C SER A 166 -7.31 -3.63 -7.47
N ILE A 167 -8.08 -2.55 -7.62
CA ILE A 167 -8.75 -2.16 -8.85
C ILE A 167 -8.23 -0.80 -9.27
N SER A 168 -7.40 -0.74 -10.31
CA SER A 168 -6.97 0.51 -10.94
C SER A 168 -7.92 0.88 -12.08
N LEU A 169 -8.71 1.92 -11.87
CA LEU A 169 -9.55 2.57 -12.86
C LEU A 169 -8.69 3.45 -13.77
N ILE A 170 -8.50 3.01 -15.02
CA ILE A 170 -7.62 3.70 -15.96
C ILE A 170 -8.41 4.76 -16.73
N GLU A 171 -9.36 4.32 -17.57
CA GLU A 171 -10.10 5.20 -18.46
C GLU A 171 -11.48 4.64 -18.85
N GLY A 172 -12.37 5.54 -19.23
CA GLY A 172 -13.63 5.23 -19.92
C GLY A 172 -13.50 5.62 -21.37
N ARG A 173 -14.06 4.82 -22.29
CA ARG A 173 -14.03 5.05 -23.73
C ARG A 173 -15.43 5.08 -24.28
N GLY A 174 -15.77 6.16 -24.97
CA GLY A 174 -17.05 6.32 -25.68
C GLY A 174 -18.26 6.29 -24.75
N LEU A 175 -18.19 6.98 -23.60
CA LEU A 175 -19.33 7.11 -22.70
C LEU A 175 -20.47 7.92 -23.34
N GLN A 176 -21.70 7.63 -22.94
CA GLN A 176 -22.89 8.32 -23.44
C GLN A 176 -22.93 9.79 -22.98
N PRO A 177 -23.23 10.76 -23.86
CA PRO A 177 -23.41 12.16 -23.47
C PRO A 177 -24.77 12.36 -22.78
N MET A 178 -24.77 12.83 -21.53
CA MET A 178 -26.01 13.13 -20.78
C MET A 178 -26.28 14.63 -20.61
N ASP A 179 -25.25 15.48 -20.64
CA ASP A 179 -25.45 16.93 -20.54
C ASP A 179 -25.99 17.54 -21.85
N ALA A 180 -26.71 18.67 -21.71
CA ALA A 180 -27.12 19.51 -22.84
C ALA A 180 -25.96 20.09 -23.68
N ASN A 181 -24.73 20.01 -23.16
CA ASN A 181 -23.50 20.44 -23.84
C ASN A 181 -22.90 19.35 -24.76
N GLY A 182 -23.47 18.13 -24.78
CA GLY A 182 -22.99 16.99 -25.57
C GLY A 182 -21.76 16.29 -24.98
N LEU A 183 -21.40 16.59 -23.74
CA LEU A 183 -20.36 15.95 -22.93
C LEU A 183 -21.00 15.41 -21.64
N SER A 184 -20.17 14.89 -20.74
CA SER A 184 -20.59 14.43 -19.41
C SER A 184 -19.51 14.72 -18.39
N ASP A 185 -19.87 14.72 -17.11
CA ASP A 185 -18.99 14.80 -15.95
C ASP A 185 -18.92 13.40 -15.26
N PRO A 186 -18.34 12.37 -15.92
CA PRO A 186 -18.45 10.99 -15.46
C PRO A 186 -17.64 10.71 -14.19
N TYR A 187 -18.20 9.84 -13.35
CA TYR A 187 -17.54 9.26 -12.19
C TYR A 187 -18.03 7.82 -11.94
N VAL A 188 -17.22 7.02 -11.26
CA VAL A 188 -17.45 5.58 -11.08
C VAL A 188 -17.64 5.25 -9.60
N LYS A 189 -18.64 4.43 -9.29
CA LYS A 189 -18.86 3.85 -7.96
C LYS A 189 -18.61 2.35 -8.02
N PHE A 190 -17.78 1.88 -7.12
CA PHE A 190 -17.44 0.48 -6.95
C PHE A 190 -18.06 -0.06 -5.66
N ARG A 191 -18.52 -1.31 -5.67
CA ARG A 191 -19.10 -1.98 -4.51
C ARG A 191 -18.69 -3.45 -4.47
N MET A 192 -18.17 -3.89 -3.32
CA MET A 192 -17.85 -5.30 -3.06
C MET A 192 -18.35 -5.64 -1.66
N GLY A 193 -19.46 -6.39 -1.57
CA GLY A 193 -20.14 -6.65 -0.30
C GLY A 193 -20.56 -5.36 0.42
N HIS A 194 -19.98 -5.09 1.60
CA HIS A 194 -20.26 -3.88 2.39
C HIS A 194 -19.33 -2.70 2.06
N GLN A 195 -18.27 -2.91 1.28
CA GLN A 195 -17.29 -1.89 0.91
C GLN A 195 -17.77 -1.13 -0.31
N LYS A 196 -17.66 0.21 -0.28
CA LYS A 196 -18.09 1.11 -1.36
C LYS A 196 -17.02 2.18 -1.57
N TYR A 197 -16.63 2.40 -2.82
CA TYR A 197 -15.72 3.46 -3.21
C TYR A 197 -16.30 4.29 -4.34
N LYS A 198 -15.89 5.56 -4.43
CA LYS A 198 -16.30 6.51 -5.46
C LYS A 198 -15.05 7.19 -6.02
N SER A 199 -14.94 7.27 -7.34
CA SER A 199 -13.85 7.98 -8.03
C SER A 199 -14.07 9.48 -8.04
N LYS A 200 -13.03 10.22 -8.46
CA LYS A 200 -13.17 11.63 -8.80
C LYS A 200 -14.09 11.80 -10.02
N THR A 201 -14.75 12.94 -10.05
CA THR A 201 -15.56 13.38 -11.19
C THR A 201 -14.64 14.12 -12.17
N ILE A 202 -14.60 13.67 -13.42
CA ILE A 202 -13.83 14.35 -14.47
C ILE A 202 -14.83 15.15 -15.30
N PRO A 203 -14.72 16.49 -15.33
CA PRO A 203 -15.72 17.28 -16.01
C PRO A 203 -15.54 17.27 -17.54
N LYS A 204 -16.65 17.35 -18.28
CA LYS A 204 -16.76 17.66 -19.71
C LYS A 204 -15.96 16.71 -20.60
N THR A 205 -16.17 15.41 -20.44
CA THR A 205 -15.54 14.40 -21.29
C THR A 205 -16.37 13.13 -21.45
N LEU A 206 -16.31 12.53 -22.64
CA LEU A 206 -16.85 11.20 -22.93
C LEU A 206 -15.76 10.10 -22.90
N ASN A 207 -14.49 10.51 -22.78
CA ASN A 207 -13.34 9.63 -22.66
C ASN A 207 -12.52 10.02 -21.41
N PRO A 208 -13.09 9.87 -20.20
CA PRO A 208 -12.42 10.22 -18.96
C PRO A 208 -11.19 9.33 -18.71
N GLN A 209 -10.11 9.93 -18.19
CA GLN A 209 -8.95 9.21 -17.67
C GLN A 209 -8.80 9.49 -16.17
N TRP A 210 -9.18 8.53 -15.33
CA TRP A 210 -9.13 8.68 -13.87
C TRP A 210 -7.77 8.32 -13.30
N ARG A 211 -7.21 7.18 -13.72
CA ARG A 211 -5.97 6.60 -13.17
C ARG A 211 -5.98 6.53 -11.64
N GLU A 212 -7.10 6.07 -11.08
CA GLU A 212 -7.33 5.94 -9.64
C GLU A 212 -7.32 4.47 -9.21
N GLN A 213 -6.83 4.16 -8.01
CA GLN A 213 -6.81 2.80 -7.47
C GLN A 213 -7.72 2.67 -6.24
N PHE A 214 -8.47 1.57 -6.20
CA PHE A 214 -9.36 1.20 -5.10
C PHE A 214 -9.01 -0.19 -4.61
N ASP A 215 -8.77 -0.30 -3.31
CA ASP A 215 -8.39 -1.56 -2.67
C ASP A 215 -9.56 -2.14 -1.87
N PHE A 216 -9.93 -3.38 -2.17
CA PHE A 216 -11.02 -4.07 -1.52
C PHE A 216 -10.53 -5.25 -0.69
N HIS A 217 -11.07 -5.40 0.52
CA HIS A 217 -10.77 -6.52 1.40
C HIS A 217 -11.59 -7.76 1.01
N LEU A 218 -10.92 -8.85 0.63
CA LEU A 218 -11.54 -10.13 0.28
C LEU A 218 -11.67 -11.03 1.52
N TYR A 219 -12.91 -11.38 1.88
CA TYR A 219 -13.21 -12.19 3.08
C TYR A 219 -13.51 -13.66 2.79
N ASP A 220 -13.95 -14.00 1.57
CA ASP A 220 -14.42 -15.34 1.18
C ASP A 220 -13.46 -16.02 0.19
N GLU A 221 -13.31 -17.35 0.27
CA GLU A 221 -12.45 -18.16 -0.60
C GLU A 221 -13.03 -18.35 -2.00
N GLN A 222 -14.35 -18.24 -2.16
CA GLN A 222 -15.03 -18.48 -3.44
C GLN A 222 -14.91 -17.32 -4.43
N GLY A 223 -14.25 -16.21 -4.04
CA GLY A 223 -14.20 -14.99 -4.84
C GLY A 223 -15.50 -14.19 -4.69
N GLY A 224 -15.38 -12.86 -4.59
CA GLY A 224 -16.52 -11.95 -4.55
C GLY A 224 -16.88 -11.43 -5.93
N TYR A 225 -18.05 -10.82 -6.05
CA TYR A 225 -18.38 -9.99 -7.21
C TYR A 225 -18.09 -8.52 -6.87
N VAL A 226 -17.50 -7.80 -7.82
CA VAL A 226 -17.37 -6.34 -7.74
C VAL A 226 -18.40 -5.73 -8.69
N ASP A 227 -19.35 -4.99 -8.11
CA ASP A 227 -20.32 -4.19 -8.84
C ASP A 227 -19.72 -2.82 -9.15
N ILE A 228 -19.78 -2.41 -10.42
CA ILE A 228 -19.24 -1.14 -10.90
C ILE A 228 -20.36 -0.38 -11.61
N THR A 229 -20.56 0.88 -11.25
CA THR A 229 -21.58 1.74 -11.86
C THR A 229 -21.00 3.09 -12.23
N VAL A 230 -21.34 3.59 -13.41
CA VAL A 230 -20.88 4.87 -13.95
C VAL A 230 -22.04 5.86 -13.91
N TRP A 231 -21.73 7.08 -13.47
CA TRP A 231 -22.70 8.15 -13.22
C TRP A 231 -22.19 9.47 -13.78
N ASP A 232 -23.11 10.32 -14.23
CA ASP A 232 -22.84 11.70 -14.59
C ASP A 232 -23.17 12.62 -13.41
N LYS A 233 -22.32 13.61 -13.12
CA LYS A 233 -22.51 14.51 -11.99
C LYS A 233 -23.12 15.83 -12.45
N ASP A 234 -24.40 16.02 -12.16
CA ASP A 234 -25.12 17.26 -12.45
C ASP A 234 -25.08 18.27 -11.30
N ALA A 235 -24.72 19.52 -11.61
CA ALA A 235 -24.80 20.61 -10.63
C ALA A 235 -26.27 21.01 -10.39
N GLY A 236 -26.83 20.60 -9.24
CA GLY A 236 -28.15 21.02 -8.77
C GLY A 236 -29.33 20.12 -9.20
N LYS A 237 -29.05 18.98 -9.83
CA LYS A 237 -30.00 17.88 -10.08
C LYS A 237 -29.47 16.56 -9.50
N LYS A 238 -30.27 15.51 -9.56
CA LYS A 238 -29.83 14.16 -9.19
C LYS A 238 -28.97 13.62 -10.33
N ASP A 239 -27.77 13.14 -10.00
CA ASP A 239 -26.82 12.50 -10.91
C ASP A 239 -27.48 11.46 -11.83
N ASP A 240 -27.22 11.56 -13.14
CA ASP A 240 -27.74 10.65 -14.15
C ASP A 240 -26.93 9.34 -14.21
N PHE A 241 -27.63 8.22 -14.37
CA PHE A 241 -27.00 6.90 -14.46
C PHE A 241 -26.57 6.61 -15.90
N MET A 242 -25.29 6.24 -16.09
CA MET A 242 -24.71 6.02 -17.41
C MET A 242 -24.52 4.53 -17.76
N GLY A 243 -24.37 3.64 -16.77
CA GLY A 243 -24.21 2.21 -17.03
C GLY A 243 -23.64 1.42 -15.86
N ARG A 244 -23.70 0.08 -15.97
CA ARG A 244 -23.21 -0.89 -14.97
C ARG A 244 -22.37 -1.97 -15.63
N CYS A 245 -21.38 -2.46 -14.90
CA CYS A 245 -20.68 -3.70 -15.21
C CYS A 245 -20.35 -4.46 -13.92
N THR A 246 -20.14 -5.77 -14.03
CA THR A 246 -19.79 -6.63 -12.88
C THR A 246 -18.52 -7.43 -13.20
N ILE A 247 -17.70 -7.64 -12.16
CA ILE A 247 -16.48 -8.45 -12.27
C ILE A 247 -16.62 -9.63 -11.32
N ASP A 248 -16.51 -10.84 -11.87
CA ASP A 248 -16.36 -12.06 -11.07
C ASP A 248 -14.87 -12.27 -10.76
N LEU A 249 -14.51 -12.14 -9.49
CA LEU A 249 -13.13 -12.29 -9.03
C LEU A 249 -12.68 -13.76 -9.06
N SER A 250 -13.59 -14.73 -9.08
CA SER A 250 -13.25 -16.16 -9.12
C SER A 250 -12.57 -16.57 -10.43
N LEU A 251 -12.84 -15.83 -11.51
CA LEU A 251 -12.29 -16.09 -12.85
C LEU A 251 -10.86 -15.56 -13.03
N LEU A 252 -10.39 -14.69 -12.13
CA LEU A 252 -9.09 -14.03 -12.24
C LEU A 252 -8.01 -14.84 -11.51
N SER A 253 -6.86 -15.03 -12.15
CA SER A 253 -5.71 -15.68 -11.49
C SER A 253 -5.15 -14.78 -10.39
N LYS A 254 -4.82 -15.40 -9.25
CA LYS A 254 -4.22 -14.75 -8.09
C LYS A 254 -2.78 -14.31 -8.40
N GLU A 255 -2.33 -13.23 -7.77
CA GLU A 255 -0.98 -12.65 -7.88
C GLU A 255 -0.59 -12.18 -9.30
N HIS A 256 -1.59 -11.93 -10.14
CA HIS A 256 -1.43 -11.38 -11.49
C HIS A 256 -2.36 -10.17 -11.68
N THR A 257 -1.88 -9.19 -12.44
CA THR A 257 -2.67 -8.02 -12.82
C THR A 257 -3.36 -8.30 -14.15
N HIS A 258 -4.69 -8.34 -14.12
CA HIS A 258 -5.52 -8.58 -15.29
C HIS A 258 -6.00 -7.25 -15.86
N LYS A 259 -5.72 -7.03 -17.14
CA LYS A 259 -6.34 -5.91 -17.87
C LYS A 259 -7.72 -6.34 -18.35
N LEU A 260 -8.75 -5.63 -17.89
CA LEU A 260 -10.14 -5.88 -18.24
C LEU A 260 -10.72 -4.68 -18.98
N ASP A 261 -11.23 -4.94 -20.19
CA ASP A 261 -12.00 -4.00 -20.98
C ASP A 261 -13.48 -4.37 -20.80
N LEU A 262 -14.19 -3.68 -19.92
CA LEU A 262 -15.57 -4.02 -19.53
C LEU A 262 -16.58 -3.14 -20.26
N PRO A 263 -17.40 -3.70 -21.18
CA PRO A 263 -18.51 -2.96 -21.76
C PRO A 263 -19.60 -2.70 -20.71
N LEU A 264 -20.28 -1.55 -20.81
CA LEU A 264 -21.41 -1.22 -19.94
C LEU A 264 -22.68 -1.94 -20.43
N GLU A 265 -23.42 -2.59 -19.54
CA GLU A 265 -24.61 -3.39 -19.89
C GLU A 265 -25.87 -2.54 -20.11
N GLU A 266 -25.98 -1.41 -19.40
CA GLU A 266 -27.14 -0.51 -19.40
C GLU A 266 -26.83 0.87 -19.99
N GLY A 267 -25.78 0.97 -20.82
CA GLY A 267 -25.42 2.21 -21.51
C GLY A 267 -24.31 2.02 -22.55
N GLU A 268 -23.92 3.09 -23.22
CA GLU A 268 -22.85 3.07 -24.22
C GLU A 268 -21.49 3.40 -23.58
N GLY A 269 -20.48 2.59 -23.92
CA GLY A 269 -19.09 2.81 -23.56
C GLY A 269 -18.39 1.57 -22.99
N VAL A 270 -17.07 1.66 -22.91
CA VAL A 270 -16.19 0.62 -22.36
C VAL A 270 -15.34 1.22 -21.25
N LEU A 271 -15.22 0.51 -20.15
CA LEU A 271 -14.43 0.92 -19.00
C LEU A 271 -13.19 0.02 -18.89
N VAL A 272 -12.00 0.63 -18.87
CA VAL A 272 -10.71 -0.06 -18.85
C VAL A 272 -10.18 -0.06 -17.42
N LEU A 273 -10.00 -1.26 -16.87
CA LEU A 273 -9.52 -1.50 -15.51
C LEU A 273 -8.31 -2.42 -15.49
N LEU A 274 -7.43 -2.22 -14.53
CA LEU A 274 -6.46 -3.23 -14.12
C LEU A 274 -6.90 -3.81 -12.78
N VAL A 275 -7.14 -5.12 -12.73
CA VAL A 275 -7.58 -5.81 -11.51
C VAL A 275 -6.48 -6.76 -11.08
N THR A 276 -5.94 -6.53 -9.89
CA THR A 276 -4.90 -7.37 -9.28
C THR A 276 -5.50 -8.07 -8.06
N LEU A 277 -5.64 -9.39 -8.14
CA LEU A 277 -6.03 -10.20 -6.99
C LEU A 277 -4.78 -10.57 -6.21
N THR A 278 -4.49 -9.82 -5.16
CA THR A 278 -3.51 -10.22 -4.15
C THR A 278 -4.23 -11.14 -3.15
N ALA A 279 -4.71 -12.27 -3.64
CA ALA A 279 -5.21 -13.36 -2.81
C ALA A 279 -4.04 -14.28 -2.50
N SER A 280 -3.25 -13.91 -1.50
CA SER A 280 -2.18 -14.75 -1.01
C SER A 280 -2.42 -15.02 0.46
N ALA A 281 -2.12 -16.25 0.90
CA ALA A 281 -1.97 -16.61 2.31
C ALA A 281 -0.80 -15.86 3.00
N ALA A 282 -0.42 -14.70 2.48
CA ALA A 282 0.90 -14.11 2.61
C ALA A 282 0.86 -12.59 2.87
N VAL A 283 -0.33 -12.00 2.86
CA VAL A 283 -0.60 -10.71 3.51
C VAL A 283 -1.73 -10.92 4.49
N SER A 284 -1.38 -11.11 5.75
CA SER A 284 -2.34 -11.27 6.83
C SER A 284 -2.35 -10.02 7.70
N ILE A 285 -3.55 -9.53 8.00
CA ILE A 285 -3.75 -8.64 9.14
C ILE A 285 -4.23 -9.49 10.29
N SER A 286 -3.47 -9.56 11.36
CA SER A 286 -3.89 -10.17 12.60
C SER A 286 -3.93 -9.14 13.73
N ASP A 287 -4.81 -9.36 14.69
CA ASP A 287 -4.70 -8.72 16.00
C ASP A 287 -3.42 -9.23 16.69
N LEU A 288 -2.82 -8.41 17.56
CA LEU A 288 -1.56 -8.71 18.30
C LEU A 288 -1.54 -10.07 19.04
N SER A 289 -2.71 -10.70 19.22
CA SER A 289 -2.91 -11.99 19.87
C SER A 289 -2.70 -13.20 18.94
N ILE A 290 -2.52 -13.01 17.63
CA ILE A 290 -2.27 -14.08 16.65
C ILE A 290 -1.03 -13.69 15.83
N ASN A 291 0.15 -13.85 16.41
CA ASN A 291 1.43 -13.52 15.77
C ASN A 291 2.02 -14.79 15.15
N MET A 292 1.94 -14.95 13.82
CA MET A 292 2.53 -16.11 13.12
C MET A 292 4.05 -16.27 13.35
N LEU A 293 4.77 -15.17 13.65
CA LEU A 293 6.21 -15.23 13.93
C LEU A 293 6.56 -15.46 15.42
N ASP A 294 5.59 -15.35 16.34
CA ASP A 294 5.80 -15.70 17.75
C ASP A 294 5.66 -17.20 17.98
N ASP A 295 4.94 -17.94 17.12
CA ASP A 295 4.96 -19.41 17.16
C ASP A 295 6.30 -19.91 16.59
N PRO A 296 7.16 -20.55 17.42
CA PRO A 296 8.44 -21.05 16.96
C PRO A 296 8.30 -22.04 15.80
N HIS A 297 7.20 -22.79 15.67
CA HIS A 297 7.06 -23.78 14.59
C HIS A 297 6.82 -23.14 13.23
N GLU A 298 5.93 -22.15 13.14
CA GLU A 298 5.66 -21.41 11.90
C GLU A 298 6.89 -20.60 11.45
N ARG A 299 7.58 -19.96 12.40
CA ARG A 299 8.86 -19.26 12.12
C ARG A 299 9.91 -20.22 11.54
N HIS A 300 10.06 -21.43 12.09
CA HIS A 300 10.99 -22.43 11.54
C HIS A 300 10.59 -22.88 10.13
N GLN A 301 9.31 -23.05 9.84
CA GLN A 301 8.84 -23.39 8.49
C GLN A 301 9.13 -22.28 7.48
N ILE A 302 8.90 -21.02 7.86
CA ILE A 302 9.23 -19.84 7.04
C ILE A 302 10.75 -19.75 6.81
N MET A 303 11.56 -19.94 7.85
CA MET A 303 13.03 -19.96 7.73
C MET A 303 13.52 -21.10 6.82
N GLN A 304 12.89 -22.28 6.88
CA GLN A 304 13.21 -23.40 5.99
C GLN A 304 12.80 -23.09 4.53
N ARG A 305 11.66 -22.43 4.31
CA ARG A 305 11.21 -21.98 2.98
C ARG A 305 12.21 -21.01 2.34
N TYR A 306 12.73 -20.06 3.10
CA TYR A 306 13.71 -19.07 2.63
C TYR A 306 15.17 -19.48 2.86
N SER A 307 15.45 -20.77 3.11
CA SER A 307 16.81 -21.26 3.31
C SER A 307 17.68 -21.11 2.06
N LEU A 308 19.01 -20.99 2.27
CA LEU A 308 20.01 -20.85 1.20
C LEU A 308 19.97 -22.00 0.19
N TRP A 309 19.53 -23.19 0.60
CA TRP A 309 19.46 -24.39 -0.24
C TRP A 309 18.29 -24.38 -1.24
N ARG A 310 17.25 -23.56 -1.01
CA ARG A 310 16.10 -23.39 -1.93
C ARG A 310 16.17 -22.13 -2.78
N SER A 311 17.34 -21.50 -2.89
CA SER A 311 17.52 -20.18 -3.54
C SER A 311 17.11 -20.10 -5.01
N PHE A 312 17.09 -21.22 -5.74
CA PHE A 312 16.74 -21.26 -7.17
C PHE A 312 15.25 -21.53 -7.45
N HIS A 313 14.41 -21.61 -6.41
CA HIS A 313 12.97 -21.84 -6.56
C HIS A 313 12.16 -20.54 -6.37
N ASN A 314 11.25 -20.25 -7.30
CA ASN A 314 10.36 -19.08 -7.33
C ASN A 314 11.06 -17.72 -7.10
N LEU A 315 11.95 -17.29 -8.01
CA LEU A 315 12.81 -16.08 -7.91
C LEU A 315 12.09 -14.76 -7.56
N LYS A 316 10.76 -14.67 -7.69
CA LYS A 316 9.96 -13.47 -7.38
C LYS A 316 9.70 -13.29 -5.87
N ASP A 317 9.70 -14.36 -5.10
CA ASP A 317 9.37 -14.37 -3.66
C ASP A 317 10.63 -14.27 -2.78
N VAL A 318 11.21 -13.08 -2.59
CA VAL A 318 12.53 -12.91 -1.94
C VAL A 318 12.49 -13.12 -0.43
N GLY A 319 11.38 -12.79 0.23
CA GLY A 319 11.23 -12.90 1.67
C GLY A 319 9.85 -12.48 2.16
N VAL A 320 9.72 -12.32 3.48
CA VAL A 320 8.53 -11.83 4.17
C VAL A 320 8.95 -10.77 5.20
N VAL A 321 8.13 -9.75 5.37
CA VAL A 321 8.27 -8.74 6.43
C VAL A 321 6.99 -8.66 7.24
N GLN A 322 7.11 -8.66 8.56
CA GLN A 322 6.02 -8.45 9.48
C GLN A 322 6.21 -7.11 10.18
N VAL A 323 5.20 -6.25 10.11
CA VAL A 323 5.18 -4.89 10.65
C VAL A 323 4.10 -4.81 11.71
N LYS A 324 4.50 -4.56 12.94
CA LYS A 324 3.61 -4.38 14.09
C LYS A 324 3.52 -2.92 14.43
N VAL A 325 2.38 -2.33 14.09
CA VAL A 325 2.04 -0.93 14.37
C VAL A 325 1.42 -0.87 15.76
N ILE A 326 2.20 -0.41 16.73
CA ILE A 326 1.83 -0.43 18.15
C ILE A 326 0.98 0.80 18.46
N ARG A 327 1.58 1.99 18.39
CA ARG A 327 0.99 3.25 18.82
C ARG A 327 1.75 4.45 18.24
N ALA A 328 1.15 5.63 18.30
CA ALA A 328 1.84 6.89 18.07
C ALA A 328 1.71 7.81 19.29
N GLU A 329 2.60 8.79 19.41
CA GLU A 329 2.61 9.80 20.46
C GLU A 329 2.84 11.20 19.88
N GLY A 330 2.21 12.21 20.47
CA GLY A 330 2.50 13.62 20.18
C GLY A 330 2.15 14.06 18.75
N LEU A 331 1.13 13.46 18.14
CA LEU A 331 0.68 13.82 16.79
C LEU A 331 0.20 15.28 16.72
N MET A 332 0.27 15.85 15.52
CA MET A 332 -0.29 17.18 15.23
C MET A 332 -1.81 17.15 15.36
N ALA A 333 -2.40 18.19 15.98
CA ALA A 333 -3.83 18.40 16.01
C ALA A 333 -4.28 19.01 14.68
N ALA A 334 -5.04 18.27 13.88
CA ALA A 334 -5.57 18.74 12.59
C ALA A 334 -7.02 19.25 12.72
N ASP A 335 -7.83 18.69 13.64
CA ASP A 335 -9.18 19.21 13.87
C ASP A 335 -9.21 20.59 14.52
N VAL A 336 -10.25 21.36 14.18
CA VAL A 336 -10.66 22.60 14.89
C VAL A 336 -10.86 22.37 16.40
N THR A 337 -11.12 21.14 16.82
CA THR A 337 -11.29 20.77 18.23
C THR A 337 -9.98 20.57 18.99
N GLY A 338 -8.82 20.70 18.33
CA GLY A 338 -7.50 20.54 18.92
C GLY A 338 -7.10 19.08 19.15
N LYS A 339 -7.74 18.14 18.43
CA LYS A 339 -7.45 16.71 18.45
C LYS A 339 -7.38 16.20 17.00
N SER A 340 -7.12 14.91 16.84
CA SER A 340 -7.14 14.24 15.54
C SER A 340 -7.79 12.88 15.72
N ASP A 341 -8.33 12.33 14.65
CA ASP A 341 -8.85 10.98 14.45
C ASP A 341 -7.83 10.14 13.64
N PRO A 342 -6.64 9.80 14.19
CA PRO A 342 -5.56 9.23 13.40
C PRO A 342 -5.79 7.75 13.02
N PHE A 343 -5.42 7.44 11.78
CA PHE A 343 -5.19 6.09 11.27
C PHE A 343 -3.82 6.02 10.57
N CYS A 344 -3.30 4.80 10.44
CA CYS A 344 -1.96 4.55 9.91
C CYS A 344 -2.08 3.67 8.66
N VAL A 345 -1.38 4.08 7.60
CA VAL A 345 -1.27 3.37 6.33
C VAL A 345 0.16 2.89 6.20
N VAL A 346 0.34 1.59 5.96
CA VAL A 346 1.62 0.93 5.75
C VAL A 346 1.69 0.49 4.29
N GLU A 347 2.71 0.95 3.57
CA GLU A 347 2.93 0.70 2.16
C GLU A 347 4.28 0.02 1.94
N LEU A 348 4.29 -1.05 1.15
CA LEU A 348 5.50 -1.71 0.68
C LEU A 348 5.38 -1.94 -0.83
N SER A 349 6.20 -1.22 -1.60
CA SER A 349 6.15 -1.24 -3.07
C SER A 349 4.77 -0.83 -3.61
N ASN A 350 3.94 -1.79 -4.02
CA ASN A 350 2.58 -1.60 -4.52
C ASN A 350 1.50 -2.12 -3.54
N ASP A 351 1.91 -2.78 -2.45
CA ASP A 351 1.00 -3.29 -1.44
C ASP A 351 0.74 -2.21 -0.39
N ARG A 352 -0.53 -1.94 -0.09
CA ARG A 352 -0.98 -0.88 0.83
C ARG A 352 -2.00 -1.44 1.81
N LEU A 353 -1.74 -1.25 3.10
CA LEU A 353 -2.56 -1.72 4.21
C LEU A 353 -2.85 -0.58 5.17
N GLN A 354 -3.98 -0.61 5.88
CA GLN A 354 -4.34 0.45 6.83
C GLN A 354 -4.83 -0.09 8.17
N THR A 355 -4.61 0.67 9.24
CA THR A 355 -5.13 0.42 10.58
C THR A 355 -6.57 0.93 10.72
N HIS A 356 -7.17 0.66 11.87
CA HIS A 356 -8.43 1.29 12.26
C HIS A 356 -8.19 2.70 12.79
N THR A 357 -9.16 3.58 12.60
CA THR A 357 -9.13 4.96 13.11
C THR A 357 -9.38 5.01 14.61
N VAL A 358 -8.59 5.83 15.31
CA VAL A 358 -8.76 6.10 16.74
C VAL A 358 -9.25 7.52 16.92
N TYR A 359 -10.51 7.69 17.33
CA TYR A 359 -11.12 9.01 17.40
C TYR A 359 -10.59 9.88 18.56
N LYS A 360 -10.34 11.16 18.28
CA LYS A 360 -10.03 12.25 19.20
C LYS A 360 -8.88 11.93 20.13
N ASN A 361 -7.77 11.48 19.54
CA ASN A 361 -6.60 11.04 20.28
C ASN A 361 -5.30 11.38 19.55
N LEU A 362 -4.44 12.16 20.20
CA LEU A 362 -3.10 12.50 19.70
C LEU A 362 -2.04 11.44 20.06
N ASN A 363 -2.42 10.44 20.88
CA ASN A 363 -1.59 9.30 21.25
C ASN A 363 -2.36 7.98 20.98
N PRO A 364 -2.66 7.66 19.71
CA PRO A 364 -3.46 6.49 19.37
C PRO A 364 -2.68 5.19 19.61
N GLU A 365 -3.39 4.14 20.03
CA GLU A 365 -2.87 2.77 20.10
C GLU A 365 -3.64 1.89 19.13
N TRP A 366 -2.94 1.31 18.15
CA TRP A 366 -3.55 0.45 17.13
C TRP A 366 -3.34 -1.03 17.42
N ASN A 367 -2.14 -1.41 17.87
CA ASN A 367 -1.74 -2.80 18.15
C ASN A 367 -2.13 -3.76 17.01
N LYS A 368 -1.78 -3.40 15.78
CA LYS A 368 -2.07 -4.17 14.56
C LYS A 368 -0.80 -4.76 13.96
N VAL A 369 -0.90 -5.97 13.46
CA VAL A 369 0.19 -6.66 12.78
C VAL A 369 -0.17 -6.82 11.31
N PHE A 370 0.76 -6.43 10.45
CA PHE A 370 0.68 -6.53 9.01
C PHE A 370 1.81 -7.44 8.54
N THR A 371 1.51 -8.38 7.65
CA THR A 371 2.54 -9.20 7.00
C THR A 371 2.58 -8.84 5.52
N PHE A 372 3.77 -8.62 4.94
CA PHE A 372 3.95 -8.37 3.51
C PHE A 372 4.95 -9.35 2.92
N ASN A 373 4.75 -9.70 1.66
CA ASN A 373 5.76 -10.41 0.89
C ASN A 373 6.80 -9.43 0.35
N VAL A 374 8.06 -9.75 0.57
CA VAL A 374 9.20 -8.99 0.06
C VAL A 374 9.54 -9.52 -1.33
N LYS A 375 9.23 -8.76 -2.37
CA LYS A 375 9.68 -9.05 -3.74
C LYS A 375 11.09 -8.55 -4.04
N ASP A 376 11.50 -7.48 -3.37
CA ASP A 376 12.83 -6.89 -3.46
C ASP A 376 13.23 -6.35 -2.07
N ILE A 377 14.39 -6.78 -1.55
CA ILE A 377 14.88 -6.37 -0.23
C ILE A 377 15.34 -4.90 -0.20
N HIS A 378 15.57 -4.30 -1.37
CA HIS A 378 15.90 -2.89 -1.50
C HIS A 378 14.66 -1.99 -1.42
N SER A 379 13.46 -2.57 -1.29
CA SER A 379 12.23 -1.82 -1.09
C SER A 379 12.27 -1.07 0.25
N VAL A 380 11.49 0.00 0.30
CA VAL A 380 11.35 0.85 1.48
C VAL A 380 9.93 0.69 2.01
N LEU A 381 9.84 0.42 3.31
CA LEU A 381 8.57 0.39 4.01
C LEU A 381 8.16 1.82 4.34
N GLU A 382 7.06 2.29 3.77
CA GLU A 382 6.52 3.60 4.06
C GLU A 382 5.37 3.47 5.06
N VAL A 383 5.41 4.25 6.13
CA VAL A 383 4.35 4.30 7.14
C VAL A 383 3.88 5.74 7.24
N THR A 384 2.64 5.98 6.84
CA THR A 384 2.02 7.30 6.83
C THR A 384 0.88 7.35 7.83
N VAL A 385 0.83 8.38 8.65
CA VAL A 385 -0.26 8.66 9.57
C VAL A 385 -1.13 9.75 8.98
N TYR A 386 -2.42 9.49 8.92
CA TYR A 386 -3.43 10.39 8.39
C TYR A 386 -4.50 10.66 9.45
N ASP A 387 -5.22 11.77 9.30
CA ASP A 387 -6.42 12.11 10.05
C ASP A 387 -7.67 11.79 9.23
N GLU A 388 -8.63 11.05 9.80
CA GLU A 388 -9.87 10.71 9.10
C GLU A 388 -10.93 11.82 9.26
N ASP A 389 -11.13 12.60 8.19
CA ASP A 389 -12.23 13.55 8.10
C ASP A 389 -13.50 12.93 7.51
N ARG A 390 -14.66 13.23 8.12
CA ARG A 390 -15.96 12.70 7.66
C ARG A 390 -16.36 13.16 6.25
N ASP A 391 -15.93 14.35 5.82
CA ASP A 391 -16.40 15.01 4.60
C ASP A 391 -15.26 15.49 3.69
N ARG A 392 -14.01 15.14 3.99
CA ARG A 392 -12.81 15.56 3.24
C ARG A 392 -11.84 14.40 3.01
N SER A 393 -10.89 14.59 2.10
CA SER A 393 -9.75 13.70 1.97
C SER A 393 -8.95 13.72 3.27
N ALA A 394 -8.50 12.54 3.71
CA ALA A 394 -7.75 12.41 4.95
C ALA A 394 -6.53 13.35 5.00
N ASP A 395 -6.40 14.10 6.10
CA ASP A 395 -5.33 15.08 6.27
C ASP A 395 -4.03 14.39 6.67
N PHE A 396 -2.91 14.89 6.15
CA PHE A 396 -1.59 14.31 6.41
C PHE A 396 -1.09 14.72 7.80
N LEU A 397 -0.75 13.74 8.65
CA LEU A 397 -0.18 14.00 9.98
C LEU A 397 1.32 13.72 10.07
N GLY A 398 1.86 12.84 9.21
CA GLY A 398 3.28 12.56 9.15
C GLY A 398 3.63 11.25 8.44
N LYS A 399 4.85 11.14 7.93
CA LYS A 399 5.35 9.95 7.22
C LYS A 399 6.70 9.49 7.76
N VAL A 400 6.97 8.19 7.69
CA VAL A 400 8.31 7.63 7.86
C VAL A 400 8.59 6.62 6.76
N ALA A 401 9.84 6.58 6.29
CA ALA A 401 10.31 5.65 5.27
C ALA A 401 11.49 4.85 5.83
N ILE A 402 11.35 3.53 5.89
CA ILE A 402 12.29 2.61 6.56
C ILE A 402 12.78 1.59 5.52
N PRO A 403 14.05 1.65 5.07
CA PRO A 403 14.62 0.64 4.20
C PRO A 403 14.65 -0.73 4.88
N LEU A 404 14.20 -1.79 4.19
CA LEU A 404 14.11 -3.13 4.80
C LEU A 404 15.46 -3.66 5.31
N LEU A 405 16.56 -3.28 4.66
CA LEU A 405 17.92 -3.67 5.06
C LEU A 405 18.42 -3.01 6.36
N ASN A 406 17.80 -1.90 6.78
CA ASN A 406 18.19 -1.19 8.01
C ASN A 406 17.44 -1.69 9.25
N ILE A 407 16.51 -2.64 9.06
CA ILE A 407 15.62 -3.11 10.11
C ILE A 407 16.34 -4.12 11.01
N GLN A 408 16.26 -3.89 12.32
CA GLN A 408 16.71 -4.84 13.34
C GLN A 408 15.52 -5.65 13.84
N ASN A 409 15.55 -6.95 13.53
CA ASN A 409 14.46 -7.87 13.84
C ASN A 409 14.19 -7.93 15.36
N GLY A 410 12.91 -7.86 15.74
CA GLY A 410 12.42 -7.98 17.11
C GLY A 410 12.61 -6.75 18.00
N GLU A 411 13.17 -5.65 17.47
CA GLU A 411 13.36 -4.42 18.23
C GLU A 411 12.11 -3.52 18.14
N ARG A 412 11.59 -3.09 19.30
CA ARG A 412 10.58 -2.02 19.37
C ARG A 412 11.26 -0.68 19.26
N LYS A 413 11.06 0.00 18.15
CA LYS A 413 11.72 1.28 17.88
C LYS A 413 10.71 2.40 17.69
N ALA A 414 11.11 3.58 18.18
CA ALA A 414 10.35 4.81 18.06
C ALA A 414 10.91 5.62 16.89
N TYR A 415 10.06 5.92 15.90
CA TYR A 415 10.40 6.65 14.69
C TYR A 415 9.74 8.03 14.71
N ALA A 416 10.53 9.09 14.60
CA ALA A 416 10.00 10.44 14.46
C ALA A 416 9.34 10.61 13.08
N LEU A 417 8.18 11.26 13.05
CA LEU A 417 7.46 11.53 11.80
C LEU A 417 8.11 12.68 11.04
N LYS A 418 8.05 12.62 9.71
CA LYS A 418 8.55 13.63 8.78
C LYS A 418 7.43 14.23 7.93
N SER A 419 7.75 15.31 7.21
CA SER A 419 6.89 15.94 6.19
C SER A 419 6.51 14.95 5.08
N LYS A 420 5.60 15.35 4.20
CA LYS A 420 5.12 14.51 3.09
C LYS A 420 6.27 14.10 2.16
N GLU A 421 7.21 15.03 1.96
CA GLU A 421 8.42 14.90 1.14
C GLU A 421 9.57 14.19 1.86
N LEU A 422 9.39 13.84 3.14
CA LEU A 422 10.38 13.19 4.01
C LEU A 422 11.65 14.03 4.24
N THR A 423 11.58 15.34 4.05
CA THR A 423 12.69 16.31 4.18
C THR A 423 12.81 16.82 5.60
N GLY A 424 11.73 17.36 6.15
CA GLY A 424 11.72 18.00 7.47
C GLY A 424 11.04 17.19 8.58
N PRO A 425 11.34 17.50 9.86
CA PRO A 425 10.67 16.91 11.01
C PRO A 425 9.21 17.36 11.10
N THR A 426 8.31 16.44 11.44
CA THR A 426 6.91 16.72 11.78
C THR A 426 6.62 16.33 13.22
N LYS A 427 5.59 16.93 13.83
CA LYS A 427 5.20 16.60 15.20
C LYS A 427 4.64 15.18 15.28
N GLY A 428 5.30 14.36 16.08
CA GLY A 428 4.81 13.05 16.48
C GLY A 428 5.84 11.94 16.29
N VAL A 429 5.64 10.85 17.00
CA VAL A 429 6.50 9.68 16.99
C VAL A 429 5.64 8.44 16.87
N ILE A 430 6.03 7.49 16.01
CA ILE A 430 5.34 6.20 15.85
C ILE A 430 6.21 5.06 16.37
N PHE A 431 5.60 4.15 17.12
CA PHE A 431 6.26 2.97 17.68
C PHE A 431 5.94 1.75 16.83
N LEU A 432 6.99 1.17 16.25
CA LEU A 432 6.91 0.04 15.34
C LEU A 432 7.82 -1.09 15.84
N GLU A 433 7.42 -2.32 15.58
CA GLU A 433 8.23 -3.54 15.76
C GLU A 433 8.20 -4.26 14.41
N ILE A 434 9.36 -4.49 13.79
CA ILE A 434 9.43 -5.00 12.43
C ILE A 434 10.39 -6.19 12.37
N ASP A 435 9.94 -7.26 11.72
CA ASP A 435 10.70 -8.49 11.52
C ASP A 435 10.81 -8.80 10.02
N VAL A 436 12.02 -8.89 9.49
CA VAL A 436 12.29 -9.24 8.10
C VAL A 436 13.01 -10.58 8.02
N ILE A 437 12.46 -11.51 7.24
CA ILE A 437 13.08 -12.79 6.91
C ILE A 437 13.22 -12.87 5.39
N PHE A 438 14.44 -12.98 4.89
CA PHE A 438 14.70 -13.05 3.45
C PHE A 438 15.87 -13.97 3.14
N ASN A 439 15.93 -14.41 1.88
CA ASN A 439 17.07 -15.17 1.36
C ASN A 439 18.07 -14.21 0.69
N ALA A 440 19.27 -14.09 1.24
CA ALA A 440 20.31 -13.18 0.75
C ALA A 440 20.78 -13.47 -0.69
N VAL A 441 20.89 -14.76 -1.08
CA VAL A 441 21.33 -15.15 -2.43
C VAL A 441 20.25 -14.81 -3.45
N LYS A 442 18.99 -15.10 -3.11
CA LYS A 442 17.84 -14.76 -3.95
C LYS A 442 17.67 -13.25 -4.10
N ALA A 443 17.84 -12.51 -3.01
CA ALA A 443 17.85 -11.06 -3.01
C ALA A 443 18.97 -10.52 -3.92
N GLY A 444 20.18 -11.07 -3.82
CA GLY A 444 21.32 -10.69 -4.66
C GLY A 444 21.08 -10.94 -6.15
N LEU A 445 20.44 -12.05 -6.53
CA LEU A 445 20.07 -12.30 -7.93
C LEU A 445 18.95 -11.36 -8.40
N ARG A 446 18.00 -11.03 -7.51
CA ARG A 446 16.92 -10.09 -7.83
C ARG A 446 17.45 -8.68 -8.14
N THR A 447 18.62 -8.29 -7.61
CA THR A 447 19.19 -6.96 -7.85
C THR A 447 19.60 -6.68 -9.30
N LEU A 448 19.68 -7.73 -10.14
CA LEU A 448 20.05 -7.62 -11.55
C LEU A 448 18.83 -7.56 -12.48
N ILE A 449 17.63 -7.71 -11.92
CA ILE A 449 16.36 -7.69 -12.65
C ILE A 449 15.72 -6.30 -12.43
N PRO A 450 15.02 -5.70 -13.40
CA PRO A 450 14.42 -4.38 -13.23
C PRO A 450 13.53 -4.29 -11.99
N ILE A 451 13.54 -3.11 -11.36
CA ILE A 451 12.69 -2.80 -10.22
C ILE A 451 11.22 -2.77 -10.68
N GLU A 452 10.29 -3.18 -9.81
CA GLU A 452 8.86 -3.03 -10.14
C GLU A 452 8.50 -1.55 -10.14
N GLN A 453 7.90 -1.09 -11.24
CA GLN A 453 7.41 0.28 -11.31
C GLN A 453 6.25 0.45 -10.32
N LYS A 454 6.30 1.54 -9.55
CA LYS A 454 5.19 1.93 -8.68
C LYS A 454 4.06 2.42 -9.59
N TYR A 455 2.88 1.81 -9.53
CA TYR A 455 1.79 2.19 -10.42
C TYR A 455 1.19 3.57 -10.12
N ILE A 456 1.50 4.10 -8.93
CA ILE A 456 1.08 5.42 -8.45
C ILE A 456 2.31 6.31 -8.39
N GLU A 457 2.55 7.08 -9.45
CA GLU A 457 3.49 8.20 -9.46
C GLU A 457 2.71 9.51 -9.32
N GLU A 458 3.06 10.34 -8.33
CA GLU A 458 2.51 11.69 -8.23
C GLU A 458 3.04 12.53 -9.41
N GLU A 459 2.18 13.32 -10.06
CA GLU A 459 2.59 14.14 -11.19
C GLU A 459 3.70 15.12 -10.78
N PRO A 460 4.86 15.13 -11.49
CA PRO A 460 5.97 16.00 -11.14
C PRO A 460 5.56 17.47 -11.32
N ARG A 461 5.59 18.23 -10.23
CA ARG A 461 5.34 19.68 -10.24
C ARG A 461 6.64 20.43 -10.55
N VAL A 462 6.57 21.40 -11.45
CA VAL A 462 7.71 22.31 -11.70
C VAL A 462 7.93 23.16 -10.47
N SER A 463 9.00 22.88 -9.73
CA SER A 463 9.50 23.79 -8.69
C SER A 463 10.84 24.38 -9.11
N LYS A 464 10.94 25.72 -9.01
CA LYS A 464 12.19 26.45 -9.26
C LYS A 464 13.30 25.99 -8.31
N GLN A 465 12.96 25.69 -7.05
CA GLN A 465 13.90 25.22 -6.03
C GLN A 465 14.43 23.82 -6.39
N LEU A 466 13.55 22.88 -6.78
CA LEU A 466 13.96 21.54 -7.24
C LEU A 466 14.95 21.61 -8.40
N LEU A 467 14.74 22.52 -9.37
CA LEU A 467 15.67 22.73 -10.48
C LEU A 467 17.02 23.24 -10.00
N LEU A 468 17.04 24.27 -9.15
CA LEU A 468 18.27 24.85 -8.60
C LEU A 468 19.05 23.81 -7.78
N ARG A 469 18.34 23.02 -6.97
CA ARG A 469 18.90 21.91 -6.18
C ARG A 469 19.55 20.86 -7.09
N ASN A 470 18.81 20.38 -8.09
CA ASN A 470 19.32 19.38 -9.03
C ASN A 470 20.51 19.92 -9.84
N PHE A 471 20.48 21.19 -10.24
CA PHE A 471 21.61 21.85 -10.88
C PHE A 471 22.85 21.91 -9.97
N ASN A 472 22.67 22.28 -8.69
CA ASN A 472 23.77 22.31 -7.72
C ASN A 472 24.36 20.91 -7.45
N ARG A 473 23.52 19.87 -7.44
CA ARG A 473 23.97 18.46 -7.35
C ARG A 473 24.83 18.08 -8.55
N VAL A 474 24.34 18.33 -9.77
CA VAL A 474 25.11 18.09 -11.02
C VAL A 474 26.40 18.90 -11.03
N ARG A 475 26.36 20.18 -10.65
CA ARG A 475 27.54 21.05 -10.57
C ARG A 475 28.61 20.49 -9.63
N ARG A 476 28.23 19.95 -8.47
CA ARG A 476 29.19 19.30 -7.55
C ARG A 476 29.89 18.10 -8.21
N CYS A 477 29.12 17.23 -8.88
CA CYS A 477 29.69 16.10 -9.62
C CYS A 477 30.64 16.54 -10.73
N ILE A 478 30.25 17.54 -11.53
CA ILE A 478 31.07 18.07 -12.62
C ILE A 478 32.33 18.75 -12.07
N MET A 479 32.23 19.53 -11.00
CA MET A 479 33.38 20.19 -10.38
C MET A 479 34.40 19.18 -9.85
N PHE A 480 33.96 18.04 -9.31
CA PHE A 480 34.87 16.96 -8.93
C PHE A 480 35.63 16.39 -10.14
N LEU A 481 34.95 16.20 -11.29
CA LEU A 481 35.58 15.75 -12.53
C LEU A 481 36.57 16.78 -13.07
N ILE A 482 36.21 18.07 -13.06
CA ILE A 482 37.10 19.16 -13.48
C ILE A 482 38.34 19.21 -12.57
N ASN A 483 38.17 19.15 -11.24
CA ASN A 483 39.30 19.15 -10.30
C ASN A 483 40.22 17.95 -10.51
N THR A 484 39.67 16.76 -10.78
CA THR A 484 40.44 15.56 -11.11
C THR A 484 41.20 15.73 -12.42
N GLY A 485 40.54 16.29 -13.46
CA GLY A 485 41.17 16.61 -14.74
C GLY A 485 42.30 17.63 -14.60
N CYS A 486 42.09 18.71 -13.84
CA CYS A 486 43.11 19.69 -13.51
C CYS A 486 44.27 19.07 -12.73
N TYR A 487 44.01 18.14 -11.80
CA TYR A 487 45.05 17.41 -11.07
C TYR A 487 45.91 16.55 -12.01
N ILE A 488 45.28 15.85 -12.95
CA ILE A 488 45.99 15.07 -13.98
C ILE A 488 46.81 16.01 -14.87
N ASN A 489 46.24 17.14 -15.29
CA ASN A 489 46.95 18.13 -16.11
C ASN A 489 48.17 18.71 -15.37
N SER A 490 48.02 19.02 -14.08
CA SER A 490 49.12 19.47 -13.20
C SER A 490 50.23 18.42 -13.09
N CYS A 491 49.89 17.12 -13.14
CA CYS A 491 50.89 16.05 -13.21
C CYS A 491 51.63 16.06 -14.56
N PHE A 492 50.97 16.35 -15.68
CA PHE A 492 51.60 16.44 -17.01
C PHE A 492 52.41 17.73 -17.23
N GLU A 493 52.03 18.83 -16.59
CA GLU A 493 52.71 20.13 -16.68
C GLU A 493 53.91 20.25 -15.72
N TRP A 494 54.12 19.26 -14.85
CA TRP A 494 55.23 19.20 -13.88
C TRP A 494 55.22 20.30 -12.82
N ASP A 495 54.05 20.82 -12.45
CA ASP A 495 53.90 21.85 -11.41
C ASP A 495 54.53 21.42 -10.08
N SER A 496 54.41 20.12 -9.75
CA SER A 496 55.08 19.49 -8.61
C SER A 496 55.95 18.34 -9.10
N PRO A 497 57.29 18.51 -9.15
CA PRO A 497 58.20 17.51 -9.67
C PRO A 497 58.04 16.15 -8.98
N GLN A 498 57.81 16.14 -7.66
CA GLN A 498 57.63 14.90 -6.89
C GLN A 498 56.36 14.13 -7.30
N ARG A 499 55.23 14.83 -7.50
CA ARG A 499 53.96 14.20 -7.89
C ARG A 499 54.02 13.69 -9.33
N SER A 500 54.61 14.49 -10.22
CA SER A 500 54.76 14.13 -11.64
C SER A 500 55.70 12.96 -11.86
N ILE A 501 56.83 12.89 -11.13
CA ILE A 501 57.73 11.72 -11.18
C ILE A 501 56.98 10.46 -10.72
N CYS A 502 56.30 10.52 -9.57
CA CYS A 502 55.54 9.39 -9.07
C CYS A 502 54.44 8.96 -10.04
N ALA A 503 53.67 9.90 -10.60
CA ALA A 503 52.63 9.63 -11.58
C ALA A 503 53.19 9.03 -12.88
N PHE A 504 54.33 9.53 -13.35
CA PHE A 504 55.01 9.02 -14.55
C PHE A 504 55.55 7.60 -14.35
N VAL A 505 56.22 7.33 -13.22
CA VAL A 505 56.70 5.98 -12.88
C VAL A 505 55.54 5.00 -12.77
N LEU A 506 54.45 5.40 -12.10
CA LEU A 506 53.23 4.60 -12.00
C LEU A 506 52.64 4.33 -13.40
N PHE A 507 52.54 5.35 -14.24
CA PHE A 507 52.04 5.21 -15.62
C PHE A 507 52.86 4.21 -16.43
N VAL A 508 54.20 4.30 -16.41
CA VAL A 508 55.08 3.38 -17.14
C VAL A 508 54.90 1.94 -16.63
N ILE A 509 54.86 1.74 -15.31
CA ILE A 509 54.65 0.41 -14.71
C ILE A 509 53.29 -0.17 -15.10
N VAL A 510 52.23 0.63 -15.02
CA VAL A 510 50.86 0.20 -15.33
C VAL A 510 50.74 -0.16 -16.80
N VAL A 511 51.18 0.71 -17.71
CA VAL A 511 51.06 0.46 -19.16
C VAL A 511 51.88 -0.76 -19.59
N TRP A 512 53.08 -0.95 -19.01
CA TRP A 512 53.93 -2.09 -19.33
C TRP A 512 53.30 -3.44 -18.90
N ASN A 513 52.56 -3.46 -17.80
CA ASN A 513 51.95 -4.67 -17.22
C ASN A 513 50.43 -4.72 -17.41
N PHE A 514 49.87 -3.91 -18.32
CA PHE A 514 48.42 -3.76 -18.43
C PHE A 514 47.78 -4.98 -19.09
N GLU A 515 46.91 -5.66 -18.33
CA GLU A 515 46.03 -6.70 -18.83
C GLU A 515 44.57 -6.35 -18.52
N LEU A 516 43.62 -6.83 -19.33
CA LEU A 516 42.20 -6.43 -19.25
C LEU A 516 41.54 -6.75 -17.90
N TYR A 517 41.95 -7.82 -17.21
CA TYR A 517 41.41 -8.18 -15.90
C TYR A 517 41.80 -7.17 -14.80
N MET A 518 42.81 -6.33 -15.05
CA MET A 518 43.21 -5.26 -14.12
C MET A 518 42.18 -4.14 -14.03
N ILE A 519 41.27 -3.99 -15.01
CA ILE A 519 40.24 -2.95 -14.98
C ILE A 519 39.23 -3.20 -13.83
N PRO A 520 38.53 -4.35 -13.75
CA PRO A 520 37.67 -4.62 -12.59
C PRO A 520 38.45 -4.68 -11.26
N LEU A 521 39.69 -5.14 -11.29
CA LEU A 521 40.55 -5.20 -10.09
C LEU A 521 40.92 -3.80 -9.58
N ALA A 522 41.19 -2.85 -10.47
CA ALA A 522 41.44 -1.45 -10.11
C ALA A 522 40.20 -0.79 -9.48
N LEU A 523 38.99 -1.17 -9.91
CA LEU A 523 37.73 -0.71 -9.29
C LEU A 523 37.48 -1.31 -7.90
N LEU A 524 38.07 -2.46 -7.57
CA LEU A 524 38.03 -3.02 -6.21
C LEU A 524 38.88 -2.22 -5.22
N LEU A 525 39.96 -1.57 -5.67
CA LEU A 525 40.85 -0.78 -4.80
C LEU A 525 40.14 0.36 -4.07
N PRO A 526 39.37 1.26 -4.72
CA PRO A 526 38.63 2.31 -4.00
C PRO A 526 37.54 1.74 -3.08
N LEU A 527 36.88 0.64 -3.45
CA LEU A 527 35.91 -0.04 -2.57
C LEU A 527 36.58 -0.54 -1.30
N ALA A 528 37.71 -1.24 -1.43
CA ALA A 528 38.48 -1.75 -0.30
C ALA A 528 39.10 -0.61 0.54
N TRP A 529 39.61 0.42 -0.11
CA TRP A 529 40.15 1.61 0.56
C TRP A 529 39.10 2.31 1.40
N ASN A 530 37.91 2.56 0.83
CA ASN A 530 36.81 3.19 1.56
C ASN A 530 36.28 2.30 2.69
N TYR A 531 36.26 0.97 2.51
CA TYR A 531 35.94 0.05 3.61
C TYR A 531 36.90 0.21 4.78
N ILE A 532 38.21 0.25 4.50
CA ILE A 532 39.25 0.45 5.52
C ILE A 532 39.08 1.81 6.20
N LEU A 533 38.76 2.88 5.47
CA LEU A 533 38.51 4.20 6.04
C LEU A 533 37.32 4.22 7.02
N ILE A 534 36.24 3.51 6.67
CA ILE A 534 35.05 3.40 7.51
C ILE A 534 35.37 2.58 8.78
N VAL A 535 36.07 1.46 8.63
CA VAL A 535 36.55 0.65 9.77
C VAL A 535 37.52 1.44 10.65
N SER A 536 38.31 2.34 10.07
CA SER A 536 39.22 3.25 10.77
C SER A 536 38.50 4.44 11.44
N GLY A 537 37.17 4.53 11.34
CA GLY A 537 36.36 5.53 12.04
C GLY A 537 36.39 6.94 11.44
N LYS A 538 36.84 7.11 10.19
CA LYS A 538 36.84 8.43 9.54
C LYS A 538 35.44 8.72 8.97
N ASP A 539 34.80 9.76 9.48
CA ASP A 539 33.37 10.04 9.26
C ASP A 539 33.14 10.65 7.86
N THR A 540 32.46 9.91 6.97
CA THR A 540 32.07 10.34 5.60
C THR A 540 30.81 11.23 5.59
N ARG A 541 30.43 11.81 6.73
CA ARG A 541 29.14 12.48 6.96
C ARG A 541 29.00 13.90 6.41
N GLN A 542 30.09 14.52 5.95
CA GLN A 542 30.07 15.93 5.53
C GLN A 542 29.14 16.19 4.34
N ASP A 543 29.12 15.30 3.34
CA ASP A 543 28.30 15.48 2.14
C ASP A 543 26.80 15.32 2.41
N VAL A 544 26.44 14.40 3.32
CA VAL A 544 25.05 14.14 3.73
C VAL A 544 24.53 15.31 4.56
N GLN A 545 25.35 15.86 5.47
CA GLN A 545 24.95 17.03 6.25
C GLN A 545 24.72 18.25 5.35
N ALA A 546 25.59 18.50 4.37
CA ALA A 546 25.39 19.59 3.41
C ALA A 546 24.13 19.42 2.56
N MET A 547 23.67 18.19 2.31
CA MET A 547 22.40 17.93 1.65
C MET A 547 21.21 18.16 2.60
N GLU A 548 21.31 17.73 3.86
CA GLU A 548 20.30 17.97 4.89
C GLU A 548 20.04 19.47 5.07
N ASP A 549 21.10 20.26 5.24
CA ASP A 549 21.00 21.71 5.40
C ASP A 549 20.32 22.37 4.17
N LEU A 550 20.60 21.88 2.96
CA LEU A 550 19.94 22.34 1.73
C LEU A 550 18.44 21.97 1.66
N LEU A 551 18.01 20.89 2.31
CA LEU A 551 16.61 20.45 2.33
C LEU A 551 15.81 21.15 3.44
N GLU A 552 16.43 21.42 4.60
CA GLU A 552 15.80 22.18 5.68
C GLU A 552 15.48 23.63 5.26
N ASP A 553 16.37 24.27 4.49
CA ASP A 553 16.14 25.62 3.94
C ASP A 553 14.94 25.68 2.95
N GLU A 554 14.56 24.56 2.32
CA GLU A 554 13.45 24.51 1.36
C GLU A 554 12.07 24.50 2.06
N ASP A 555 11.94 23.78 3.17
CA ASP A 555 10.68 23.65 3.92
C ASP A 555 10.23 25.00 4.51
N GLU A 556 11.15 25.90 4.89
CA GLU A 556 10.81 27.23 5.43
C GLU A 556 10.20 28.20 4.40
N ASP A 557 10.49 28.00 3.10
CA ASP A 557 10.00 28.85 2.01
C ASP A 557 8.77 28.26 1.30
N PHE A 558 8.55 26.95 1.36
CA PHE A 558 7.39 26.28 0.75
C PHE A 558 6.05 26.76 1.33
N ASP A 559 6.00 27.07 2.64
CA ASP A 559 4.81 27.60 3.31
C ASP A 559 4.35 28.99 2.80
N LYS A 560 5.17 29.71 2.02
CA LYS A 560 4.80 31.01 1.44
C LYS A 560 4.17 30.93 0.06
N ASP A 561 4.48 29.91 -0.73
CA ASP A 561 4.15 29.88 -2.15
C ASP A 561 2.72 29.36 -2.45
N ASP A 562 2.07 28.70 -1.49
CA ASP A 562 0.69 28.19 -1.62
C ASP A 562 -0.39 29.31 -1.71
N LYS A 563 -0.01 30.58 -1.55
CA LYS A 563 -0.96 31.72 -1.64
C LYS A 563 -1.01 32.43 -2.99
N ASP A 564 -0.08 32.19 -3.92
CA ASP A 564 0.08 33.07 -5.10
C ASP A 564 -0.19 32.43 -6.46
N SER A 565 -0.75 31.21 -6.55
CA SER A 565 -1.00 30.55 -7.83
C SER A 565 -2.41 30.78 -8.41
N GLU A 566 -2.82 32.03 -8.60
CA GLU A 566 -3.98 32.36 -9.45
C GLU A 566 -3.71 33.54 -10.39
N ARG A 567 -2.89 33.34 -11.43
CA ARG A 567 -2.97 34.18 -12.64
C ARG A 567 -2.91 33.35 -13.91
N LYS A 568 -4.09 32.99 -14.40
CA LYS A 568 -4.33 32.43 -15.75
C LYS A 568 -4.21 33.55 -16.77
N GLY A 569 -3.27 33.41 -17.72
CA GLY A 569 -3.12 34.43 -18.76
C GLY A 569 -2.30 34.08 -20.01
N PHE A 570 -1.62 32.93 -20.12
CA PHE A 570 -0.90 32.54 -21.36
C PHE A 570 -0.79 31.00 -21.49
N MET A 571 -1.87 30.29 -21.16
CA MET A 571 -1.84 28.85 -20.83
C MET A 571 -1.18 27.96 -21.90
N ASN A 572 -1.41 28.17 -23.20
CA ASN A 572 -0.94 27.19 -24.20
C ASN A 572 0.56 27.29 -24.55
N LYS A 573 1.20 28.46 -24.38
CA LYS A 573 2.68 28.59 -24.49
C LYS A 573 3.39 28.24 -23.19
N LEU A 574 2.71 28.40 -22.06
CA LEU A 574 3.25 28.09 -20.75
C LEU A 574 3.32 26.58 -20.51
N TYR A 575 2.35 25.79 -20.98
CA TYR A 575 2.41 24.32 -20.88
C TYR A 575 3.61 23.75 -21.64
N ALA A 576 3.91 24.21 -22.85
CA ALA A 576 5.08 23.72 -23.59
C ALA A 576 6.41 24.07 -22.89
N ILE A 577 6.49 25.26 -22.27
CA ILE A 577 7.67 25.64 -21.47
C ILE A 577 7.73 24.83 -20.18
N GLN A 578 6.58 24.59 -19.54
CA GLN A 578 6.46 23.80 -18.33
C GLN A 578 6.91 22.36 -18.59
N ASP A 579 6.47 21.73 -19.68
CA ASP A 579 6.87 20.38 -20.08
C ASP A 579 8.37 20.29 -20.35
N VAL A 580 8.95 21.30 -21.02
CA VAL A 580 10.40 21.38 -21.22
C VAL A 580 11.12 21.55 -19.88
N CYS A 581 10.60 22.37 -18.96
CA CYS A 581 11.16 22.53 -17.63
C CYS A 581 11.08 21.23 -16.81
N ILE A 582 9.97 20.49 -16.84
CA ILE A 582 9.82 19.17 -16.19
C ILE A 582 10.83 18.20 -16.80
N SER A 583 10.94 18.15 -18.13
CA SER A 583 11.90 17.27 -18.82
C SER A 583 13.34 17.58 -18.42
N VAL A 584 13.73 18.86 -18.36
CA VAL A 584 15.07 19.28 -17.91
C VAL A 584 15.27 18.98 -16.42
N GLN A 585 14.27 19.19 -15.57
CA GLN A 585 14.33 18.85 -14.15
C GLN A 585 14.55 17.35 -13.94
N ASN A 586 13.79 16.51 -14.63
CA ASN A 586 13.90 15.05 -14.57
C ASN A 586 15.25 14.59 -15.11
N ALA A 587 15.72 15.15 -16.23
CA ALA A 587 17.04 14.81 -16.78
C ALA A 587 18.20 15.21 -15.84
N LEU A 588 18.12 16.39 -15.22
CA LEU A 588 19.11 16.82 -14.22
C LEU A 588 19.06 15.94 -12.97
N ASP A 589 17.87 15.53 -12.53
CA ASP A 589 17.70 14.62 -11.39
C ASP A 589 18.25 13.22 -11.69
N GLU A 590 17.98 12.67 -12.88
CA GLU A 590 18.54 11.40 -13.33
C GLU A 590 20.08 11.47 -13.34
N VAL A 591 20.67 12.48 -13.98
CA VAL A 591 22.14 12.61 -14.03
C VAL A 591 22.75 12.78 -12.64
N ALA A 592 22.18 13.63 -11.79
CA ALA A 592 22.62 13.81 -10.42
C ALA A 592 22.53 12.51 -9.62
N SER A 593 21.37 11.85 -9.67
CA SER A 593 21.12 10.61 -8.93
C SER A 593 22.00 9.47 -9.40
N TYR A 594 22.29 9.32 -10.70
CA TYR A 594 23.24 8.32 -11.19
C TYR A 594 24.64 8.54 -10.64
N GLY A 595 25.13 9.79 -10.67
CA GLY A 595 26.44 10.13 -10.11
C GLY A 595 26.53 9.84 -8.62
N GLU A 596 25.50 10.23 -7.86
CA GLU A 596 25.39 9.97 -6.42
C GLU A 596 25.30 8.47 -6.10
N ARG A 597 24.52 7.70 -6.85
CA ARG A 597 24.39 6.24 -6.70
C ARG A 597 25.72 5.51 -6.90
N ILE A 598 26.49 5.91 -7.91
CA ILE A 598 27.84 5.37 -8.12
C ILE A 598 28.70 5.71 -6.90
N LYS A 599 28.77 6.99 -6.51
CA LYS A 599 29.53 7.44 -5.32
C LYS A 599 29.14 6.65 -4.07
N ASN A 600 27.84 6.47 -3.84
CA ASN A 600 27.28 5.82 -2.66
C ASN A 600 27.59 4.31 -2.62
N THR A 601 27.70 3.66 -3.78
CA THR A 601 28.21 2.28 -3.89
C THR A 601 29.64 2.17 -3.39
N PHE A 602 30.52 3.12 -3.77
CA PHE A 602 31.92 3.16 -3.33
C PHE A 602 32.07 3.58 -1.86
N ASN A 603 31.14 4.39 -1.34
CA ASN A 603 31.14 4.87 0.03
C ASN A 603 30.45 3.93 1.03
N TRP A 604 30.04 2.73 0.62
CA TRP A 604 29.39 1.74 1.49
C TRP A 604 28.12 2.23 2.19
N THR A 605 27.33 3.08 1.53
CA THR A 605 26.06 3.55 2.11
C THR A 605 25.09 2.39 2.36
N VAL A 606 25.07 1.39 1.47
CA VAL A 606 24.33 0.13 1.62
C VAL A 606 25.31 -1.04 1.55
N PRO A 607 25.77 -1.59 2.70
CA PRO A 607 26.81 -2.62 2.73
C PRO A 607 26.50 -3.86 1.88
N PHE A 608 25.23 -4.27 1.81
CA PHE A 608 24.79 -5.40 0.99
C PHE A 608 25.11 -5.21 -0.50
N LEU A 609 24.83 -4.02 -1.05
CA LEU A 609 25.07 -3.72 -2.47
C LEU A 609 26.56 -3.57 -2.77
N SER A 610 27.33 -2.92 -1.88
CA SER A 610 28.79 -2.81 -2.03
C SER A 610 29.48 -4.18 -1.98
N TRP A 611 29.01 -5.10 -1.13
CA TRP A 611 29.48 -6.49 -1.13
C TRP A 611 29.13 -7.22 -2.43
N LEU A 612 27.91 -7.05 -2.93
CA LEU A 612 27.50 -7.62 -4.20
C LEU A 612 28.37 -7.08 -5.35
N ALA A 613 28.68 -5.79 -5.36
CA ALA A 613 29.60 -5.18 -6.32
C ALA A 613 31.00 -5.79 -6.23
N ILE A 614 31.53 -6.05 -5.03
CA ILE A 614 32.82 -6.72 -4.84
C ILE A 614 32.80 -8.14 -5.40
N VAL A 615 31.76 -8.92 -5.08
CA VAL A 615 31.62 -10.29 -5.60
C VAL A 615 31.49 -10.27 -7.13
N ALA A 616 30.68 -9.38 -7.69
CA ALA A 616 30.51 -9.24 -9.13
C ALA A 616 31.81 -8.83 -9.84
N LEU A 617 32.54 -7.85 -9.31
CA LEU A 617 33.83 -7.42 -9.84
C LEU A 617 34.88 -8.53 -9.70
N GLY A 618 34.92 -9.27 -8.60
CA GLY A 618 35.84 -10.40 -8.41
C GLY A 618 35.56 -11.57 -9.37
N VAL A 619 34.28 -11.89 -9.60
CA VAL A 619 33.86 -12.87 -10.62
C VAL A 619 34.25 -12.36 -12.01
N ALA A 620 34.03 -11.08 -12.32
CA ALA A 620 34.43 -10.48 -13.59
C ALA A 620 35.95 -10.52 -13.81
N THR A 621 36.76 -10.22 -12.79
CA THR A 621 38.23 -10.36 -12.83
C THR A 621 38.62 -11.80 -13.13
N THR A 622 38.00 -12.76 -12.45
CA THR A 622 38.28 -14.20 -12.65
C THR A 622 37.92 -14.64 -14.08
N ILE A 623 36.76 -14.22 -14.59
CA ILE A 623 36.32 -14.54 -15.95
C ILE A 623 37.27 -13.94 -17.00
N ILE A 624 37.63 -12.66 -16.89
CA ILE A 624 38.50 -11.98 -17.87
C ILE A 624 39.94 -12.52 -17.80
N TYR A 625 40.37 -13.02 -16.64
CA TYR A 625 41.67 -13.67 -16.48
C TYR A 625 41.75 -15.02 -17.22
N PHE A 626 40.72 -15.88 -17.08
CA PHE A 626 40.73 -17.21 -17.70
C PHE A 626 40.20 -17.23 -19.15
N ILE A 627 39.29 -16.32 -19.50
CA ILE A 627 38.60 -16.30 -20.78
C ILE A 627 39.06 -15.09 -21.60
N PRO A 628 39.73 -15.31 -22.74
CA PRO A 628 40.08 -14.22 -23.65
C PRO A 628 38.86 -13.40 -24.08
N LEU A 629 39.01 -12.07 -24.13
CA LEU A 629 37.92 -11.11 -24.43
C LEU A 629 37.13 -11.45 -25.70
N ARG A 630 37.78 -12.04 -26.72
CA ARG A 630 37.11 -12.48 -27.96
C ARG A 630 35.93 -13.43 -27.72
N TYR A 631 36.05 -14.37 -26.76
CA TYR A 631 34.98 -15.32 -26.47
C TYR A 631 33.86 -14.67 -25.68
N ILE A 632 34.19 -13.75 -24.77
CA ILE A 632 33.20 -12.98 -24.00
C ILE A 632 32.36 -12.14 -24.96
N VAL A 633 33.00 -11.40 -25.88
CA VAL A 633 32.31 -10.58 -26.89
C VAL A 633 31.48 -11.44 -27.84
N LEU A 634 31.98 -12.62 -28.25
CA LEU A 634 31.24 -13.53 -29.11
C LEU A 634 30.00 -14.10 -28.41
N ILE A 635 30.13 -14.57 -27.16
CA ILE A 635 28.99 -15.07 -26.36
C ILE A 635 27.97 -13.95 -26.12
N TRP A 636 28.44 -12.77 -25.75
CA TRP A 636 27.60 -11.59 -25.54
C TRP A 636 26.86 -11.19 -26.83
N GLY A 637 27.56 -11.16 -27.97
CA GLY A 637 27.00 -10.86 -29.28
C GLY A 637 25.93 -11.87 -29.68
N VAL A 638 26.24 -13.17 -29.60
CA VAL A 638 25.27 -14.25 -29.90
C VAL A 638 24.04 -14.11 -29.01
N ASN A 639 24.19 -13.90 -27.70
CA ASN A 639 23.07 -13.70 -26.78
C ASN A 639 22.24 -12.47 -27.16
N LYS A 640 22.87 -11.31 -27.44
CA LYS A 640 22.16 -10.08 -27.81
C LYS A 640 21.36 -10.23 -29.11
N PHE A 641 21.93 -10.88 -30.13
CA PHE A 641 21.24 -11.12 -31.40
C PHE A 641 20.14 -12.19 -31.30
N THR A 642 20.28 -13.18 -30.41
CA THR A 642 19.30 -14.27 -30.25
C THR A 642 18.23 -14.02 -29.19
N LYS A 643 18.43 -13.07 -28.26
CA LYS A 643 17.51 -12.79 -27.13
C LYS A 643 16.08 -12.49 -27.59
N LYS A 644 15.91 -11.54 -28.53
CA LYS A 644 14.59 -11.17 -29.07
C LYS A 644 13.98 -12.24 -29.97
N LEU A 645 14.79 -13.18 -30.45
CA LEU A 645 14.35 -14.30 -31.28
C LEU A 645 13.85 -15.47 -30.43
N ARG A 646 14.37 -15.61 -29.20
CA ARG A 646 13.97 -16.65 -28.23
C ARG A 646 12.76 -16.26 -27.40
N ASP A 647 12.61 -14.98 -27.06
CA ASP A 647 11.48 -14.48 -26.29
C ASP A 647 11.10 -13.05 -26.76
N PRO A 648 10.01 -12.91 -27.56
CA PRO A 648 9.58 -11.62 -28.11
C PRO A 648 9.15 -10.59 -27.07
N TYR A 649 8.83 -11.02 -25.84
CA TYR A 649 8.28 -10.15 -24.80
C TYR A 649 9.30 -9.78 -23.71
N THR A 650 10.59 -10.09 -23.90
CA THR A 650 11.62 -9.67 -22.93
C THR A 650 11.78 -8.16 -22.94
N ILE A 651 11.56 -7.54 -21.78
CA ILE A 651 11.88 -6.13 -21.55
C ILE A 651 13.41 -5.98 -21.65
N ASP A 652 13.87 -5.03 -22.46
CA ASP A 652 15.30 -4.71 -22.56
C ASP A 652 15.77 -4.14 -21.21
N ASN A 653 16.71 -4.83 -20.57
CA ASN A 653 17.23 -4.48 -19.25
C ASN A 653 18.73 -4.18 -19.32
N ASN A 654 19.19 -3.26 -18.47
CA ASN A 654 20.61 -2.97 -18.31
C ASN A 654 21.00 -3.27 -16.86
N GLU A 655 21.67 -4.39 -16.65
CA GLU A 655 21.99 -4.93 -15.32
C GLU A 655 22.74 -3.93 -14.43
N LEU A 656 23.61 -3.09 -15.02
CA LEU A 656 24.33 -2.05 -14.26
C LEU A 656 23.39 -0.94 -13.79
N LEU A 657 22.45 -0.50 -14.64
CA LEU A 657 21.47 0.51 -14.27
C LEU A 657 20.44 -0.07 -13.28
N ASP A 658 20.07 -1.34 -13.45
CA ASP A 658 19.19 -2.05 -12.52
C ASP A 658 19.85 -2.21 -11.14
N PHE A 659 21.16 -2.48 -11.09
CA PHE A 659 21.92 -2.48 -9.84
C PHE A 659 21.99 -1.08 -9.23
N LEU A 660 22.38 -0.07 -10.01
CA LEU A 660 22.54 1.31 -9.52
C LEU A 660 21.20 1.91 -9.06
N SER A 661 20.09 1.58 -9.71
CA SER A 661 18.76 2.07 -9.34
C SER A 661 18.32 1.67 -7.93
N ARG A 662 18.91 0.60 -7.37
CA ARG A 662 18.69 0.12 -6.00
C ARG A 662 19.57 0.79 -4.95
N VAL A 663 20.63 1.46 -5.39
CA VAL A 663 21.45 2.28 -4.50
C VAL A 663 20.68 3.58 -4.26
N PRO A 664 20.56 4.06 -3.00
CA PRO A 664 19.90 5.32 -2.74
C PRO A 664 20.74 6.50 -3.21
N SER A 665 20.08 7.51 -3.80
CA SER A 665 20.69 8.83 -4.07
C SER A 665 20.91 9.59 -2.76
N ASP A 666 21.66 10.69 -2.77
CA ASP A 666 21.93 11.45 -1.53
C ASP A 666 20.64 12.01 -0.92
N VAL A 667 19.68 12.40 -1.77
CA VAL A 667 18.34 12.83 -1.36
C VAL A 667 17.61 11.70 -0.63
N GLN A 668 17.62 10.49 -1.22
CA GLN A 668 16.98 9.32 -0.61
C GLN A 668 17.66 8.91 0.71
N VAL A 669 18.99 9.03 0.80
CA VAL A 669 19.72 8.77 2.04
C VAL A 669 19.25 9.70 3.17
N VAL A 670 19.02 10.99 2.89
CA VAL A 670 18.46 11.93 3.87
C VAL A 670 17.01 11.57 4.23
N GLN A 671 16.18 11.24 3.23
CA GLN A 671 14.79 10.84 3.46
C GLN A 671 14.67 9.60 4.36
N TYR A 672 15.57 8.62 4.21
CA TYR A 672 15.61 7.40 5.01
C TYR A 672 16.38 7.55 6.33
N ARG A 673 17.04 8.70 6.53
CA ARG A 673 17.80 8.97 7.75
C ARG A 673 16.86 9.09 8.93
N GLU A 674 17.16 8.35 9.98
CA GLU A 674 16.42 8.45 11.23
C GLU A 674 16.73 9.78 11.93
N LEU A 675 15.70 10.54 12.26
CA LEU A 675 15.83 11.73 13.09
C LEU A 675 16.04 11.32 14.55
N LYS A 676 16.96 12.01 15.23
CA LYS A 676 17.18 11.78 16.66
C LYS A 676 15.97 12.28 17.44
N LEU A 677 15.43 11.43 18.30
CA LEU A 677 14.44 11.84 19.29
C LEU A 677 15.15 12.69 20.34
N ASP A 678 14.94 14.01 20.31
CA ASP A 678 15.44 14.87 21.37
C ASP A 678 14.74 14.50 22.69
N PRO A 679 15.46 14.04 23.72
CA PRO A 679 14.87 13.65 25.00
C PRO A 679 14.40 14.86 25.83
N ASN A 680 14.54 16.09 25.34
CA ASN A 680 14.18 17.31 26.04
C ASN A 680 13.68 18.37 25.04
N PRO A 681 12.40 18.79 25.09
CA PRO A 681 11.96 20.00 24.42
C PRO A 681 12.44 21.18 25.28
N SER A 682 13.73 21.51 25.23
CA SER A 682 14.21 22.75 25.86
C SER A 682 13.73 23.93 25.01
N PRO A 683 12.88 24.84 25.53
CA PRO A 683 12.39 25.97 24.78
C PRO A 683 13.47 27.05 24.79
N ASN A 684 14.50 26.95 23.95
CA ASN A 684 15.42 28.05 23.64
C ASN A 684 16.47 27.65 22.58
N LYS A 685 16.09 27.71 21.30
CA LYS A 685 17.00 28.25 20.28
C LYS A 685 16.38 29.52 19.74
N ARG A 686 16.64 30.61 20.47
CA ARG A 686 16.44 31.99 20.02
C ARG A 686 17.26 32.24 18.75
N LYS A 687 16.60 32.83 17.76
CA LYS A 687 17.11 33.81 16.78
C LYS A 687 18.64 33.98 16.72
N LYS A 688 19.25 33.58 15.60
CA LYS A 688 20.45 34.22 15.05
C LYS A 688 20.01 34.90 13.74
N ASN A 689 19.79 36.21 13.77
CA ASN A 689 20.75 37.27 13.41
C ASN A 689 20.65 37.63 11.92
N ASN A 690 19.75 38.58 11.62
CA ASN A 690 19.96 39.50 10.50
C ASN A 690 21.11 40.45 10.87
N PRO A 691 22.16 40.61 10.06
CA PRO A 691 22.86 41.88 9.98
C PRO A 691 22.01 42.86 9.14
N GLY A 692 22.10 44.15 9.47
CA GLY A 692 21.25 45.21 8.93
C GLY A 692 21.57 45.66 7.52
#